data_AF-A0A0G0JI15-F1
#
_entry.id   AF-A0A0G0JI15-F1
#
_cell.length_a   1.000
_cell.length_b   1.000
_cell.length_c   1.000
_cell.angle_alpha   90.00
_cell.angle_beta   90.00
_cell.angle_gamma   90.00
#
_symmetry.space_group_name_H-M   'P 1'
#
loop_
_entity.id
_entity.type
_entity.pdbx_description
1 polymer ?
#
loop_
_entity_poly.entity_id
_entity_poly.type
_entity_poly.pdbx_seq_one_letter_code
_entity_poly.pdbx_strand_id
1 'polypeptide(L)'
;MNNRRNIHKLLIFIFLIVPFLFFFPENTKADYTISSLSPLHWSSVNLGFISYAPIVDKNGFIYVPSDGGVMKINPSGNKEQWANNIRSQNTPTIDNEGNLYFGGGNCIAYVFKVNPDGSKAWEYYLREGNVPCGWYSATMPVTLSNDQKTLYVSVNYKASSVYAFNIDGSLKWKNNLNYNEPTYSSPTVSPDGTIFVGTKDGFLFAINETGTTKWVRKVAAGITIYIHTPVVDFDGNVYVASRYTGNDLVASYTSTGTKRWSYEIASATIEKNITYKNGTVYLVEKNNLHAVNATSGNLKWKWTSPENKNLASPVVDKNNVVYTAGGDKVYAIDSDGTLKETLTLSSYITNLVIGGDGLIYVTQTQTGTKNSFLHAIGTYTPPKTIYPVIFIPGIGGSEFKAGQDIFWSAPDGHGGTFSRAYSTDELVWVNQNEAVKLGNDDYFDVLRLKEDGDTPEAPGINLTGNVTPFGYGDIESFFTELGYEKNKNFFIYTYDWRKDIRKTKQDLEALIEDVKQKSGQPQVNIVAHSMGGLVARNYISASESASKVNKLITLGIPHLGAVTSLKSLVYGFAIGRPFGPITIGVSGSEVRDIALNLLSFYQLVPSKKYFEFYNNSTQQLVSPYYDHSDIDKNKKTGVLNFNQLRSVFEYFKNNVFLFDIATEYRESADKFLDQPNGIKLFNIVGSNQPTLGQIKETWYITWPINLIPRREEIFINGDDTVPLYSASLKSDHLDLSAGAKIYYVEQKHNDLVRKTGPAMQTVKAILSEGDLPVEVKSDKYTLEGMQISLDDAEIDLYDDENNHTGLDENGELENNIPETYYSSIENSKTVFIKKKAKKVKTKITKKESNSKNKLSLKIRKYSEDKIKKTAIYTNIITPQDDKIEFNLDPQAETFPTITTEDKTYTPSAETDENLSNDSNPPATKIEISGTKDSSGNYTGPVTVTITSTDQESGVLGIEYSLDNGQTIQTYTSPFTISNAGETTLQVKSIDKLGNEEIPQTVAIKITTPTNNTTPVGESFTTDLVNLTNPTITSDSTTQSLSQENELVVDYIQEFFEEESRQPQVLGVEKARGEEPKIETKRPFFNTELIKVVASVVAGSLVLALGATLIKPTPK
;
A
#
# COMPACT_ATOMS: atom_id res chain seq x y z
N MET A 1 72.80 -21.50 22.38
CA MET A 1 72.73 -20.48 23.46
C MET A 1 71.66 -19.47 23.04
N ASN A 2 70.74 -18.90 23.83
CA ASN A 2 70.21 -19.06 25.21
C ASN A 2 68.89 -18.23 25.22
N ASN A 3 67.85 -18.41 26.05
CA ASN A 3 67.35 -19.42 26.99
C ASN A 3 65.90 -18.97 27.37
N ARG A 4 64.89 -19.80 27.68
CA ARG A 4 64.71 -21.27 27.63
C ARG A 4 63.20 -21.57 27.80
N ARG A 5 62.68 -22.61 27.11
CA ARG A 5 61.43 -23.37 27.41
C ARG A 5 60.06 -22.66 27.39
N ASN A 6 59.31 -22.93 26.32
CA ASN A 6 58.10 -23.79 26.29
C ASN A 6 57.21 -23.90 27.57
N ILE A 7 55.89 -23.92 27.37
CA ILE A 7 55.08 -25.16 27.27
C ILE A 7 53.67 -24.88 26.70
N HIS A 8 53.18 -25.75 25.80
CA HIS A 8 51.75 -25.91 25.48
C HIS A 8 51.14 -26.97 26.41
N LYS A 9 49.97 -26.72 27.02
CA LYS A 9 48.77 -27.60 26.99
C LYS A 9 47.67 -27.21 28.00
N LEU A 10 46.46 -27.05 27.45
CA LEU A 10 45.20 -27.71 27.85
C LEU A 10 44.59 -27.49 29.26
N LEU A 11 43.42 -26.83 29.29
CA LEU A 11 42.26 -26.96 30.21
C LEU A 11 42.46 -27.13 31.74
N ILE A 12 41.88 -26.20 32.52
CA ILE A 12 41.10 -26.49 33.75
C ILE A 12 40.22 -25.28 34.15
N PHE A 13 39.24 -25.51 35.02
CA PHE A 13 38.11 -24.61 35.40
C PHE A 13 38.39 -23.78 36.68
N ILE A 14 37.51 -22.78 36.93
CA ILE A 14 37.15 -22.17 38.24
C ILE A 14 37.97 -20.97 38.81
N PHE A 15 37.19 -20.07 39.43
CA PHE A 15 37.49 -18.84 40.20
C PHE A 15 38.47 -19.01 41.38
N LEU A 16 39.13 -17.91 41.81
CA LEU A 16 38.89 -17.23 43.11
C LEU A 16 39.90 -16.09 43.42
N ILE A 17 39.45 -15.10 44.23
CA ILE A 17 40.23 -14.21 45.15
C ILE A 17 41.24 -13.20 44.53
N VAL A 18 41.45 -11.98 45.04
CA VAL A 18 40.60 -10.89 45.60
C VAL A 18 41.48 -9.62 45.70
N PRO A 19 40.94 -8.39 45.57
CA PRO A 19 41.74 -7.15 45.61
C PRO A 19 42.04 -6.63 47.04
N PHE A 20 42.99 -5.69 47.13
CA PHE A 20 43.43 -5.10 48.41
C PHE A 20 42.57 -3.88 48.83
N LEU A 21 41.98 -3.98 50.03
CA LEU A 21 41.74 -2.92 51.03
C LEU A 21 41.40 -1.47 50.59
N PHE A 22 40.23 -1.00 51.05
CA PHE A 22 40.16 0.13 51.98
C PHE A 22 38.95 -0.02 52.93
N PHE A 23 39.07 0.46 54.17
CA PHE A 23 38.08 0.32 55.24
C PHE A 23 37.36 1.65 55.52
N PHE A 24 36.03 1.61 55.70
CA PHE A 24 35.25 2.58 56.48
C PHE A 24 34.08 1.83 57.17
N PRO A 25 33.56 2.33 58.32
CA PRO A 25 32.86 1.48 59.29
C PRO A 25 31.41 1.16 58.95
N GLU A 26 30.92 0.08 59.54
CA GLU A 26 29.57 -0.46 59.35
C GLU A 26 28.48 0.42 59.97
N ASN A 27 27.36 0.53 59.26
CA ASN A 27 26.04 0.76 59.85
C ASN A 27 25.04 -0.12 59.09
N THR A 28 24.56 -1.15 59.78
CA THR A 28 23.44 -2.06 59.44
C THR A 28 22.83 -1.91 58.03
N LYS A 29 23.34 -2.68 57.06
CA LYS A 29 22.51 -3.07 55.91
C LYS A 29 21.55 -4.16 56.36
N ALA A 30 20.28 -4.04 56.00
CA ALA A 30 19.37 -5.18 56.02
C ALA A 30 19.71 -6.11 54.85
N ASP A 31 19.53 -7.42 55.05
CA ASP A 31 19.70 -8.41 53.98
C ASP A 31 18.58 -8.27 52.95
N TYR A 32 18.95 -7.90 51.72
CA TYR A 32 18.06 -7.95 50.56
C TYR A 32 18.37 -9.20 49.75
N THR A 33 17.43 -10.14 49.70
CA THR A 33 17.45 -11.21 48.71
C THR A 33 17.37 -10.60 47.31
N ILE A 34 18.25 -11.05 46.42
CA ILE A 34 18.33 -10.53 45.05
C ILE A 34 17.05 -10.94 44.30
N SER A 35 16.31 -9.94 43.85
CA SER A 35 15.14 -10.06 42.97
C SER A 35 15.47 -9.55 41.56
N SER A 36 14.68 -9.92 40.55
CA SER A 36 15.02 -9.75 39.12
C SER A 36 14.63 -8.40 38.50
N LEU A 37 13.90 -7.54 39.23
CA LEU A 37 13.77 -6.13 38.95
C LEU A 37 15.18 -5.53 38.99
N SER A 38 15.59 -4.90 37.89
CA SER A 38 16.87 -4.21 37.84
C SER A 38 16.95 -3.26 39.04
N PRO A 39 17.97 -3.44 39.92
CA PRO A 39 17.85 -3.10 41.32
C PRO A 39 17.67 -1.60 41.49
N LEU A 40 16.98 -1.21 42.58
CA LEU A 40 16.82 0.17 43.08
C LEU A 40 17.95 1.09 42.57
N HIS A 41 17.71 1.78 41.45
CA HIS A 41 18.75 2.41 40.63
C HIS A 41 19.42 3.52 41.44
N TRP A 42 18.60 4.28 42.17
CA TRP A 42 19.02 5.19 43.23
C TRP A 42 17.84 5.49 44.15
N SER A 43 18.17 6.05 45.32
CA SER A 43 17.20 6.70 46.22
C SER A 43 17.67 8.12 46.46
N SER A 44 16.76 9.09 46.43
CA SER A 44 17.08 10.49 46.69
C SER A 44 17.50 10.69 48.16
N VAL A 45 18.15 11.83 48.43
CA VAL A 45 18.15 12.40 49.79
C VAL A 45 16.71 12.71 50.25
N ASN A 46 16.51 12.97 51.54
CA ASN A 46 15.21 13.40 52.08
C ASN A 46 14.68 14.65 51.33
N LEU A 47 13.47 14.54 50.80
CA LEU A 47 12.80 15.55 49.98
C LEU A 47 11.86 16.45 50.80
N GLY A 48 11.71 16.19 52.10
CA GLY A 48 10.65 16.77 52.92
C GLY A 48 9.29 16.16 52.59
N PHE A 49 8.21 16.84 52.97
CA PHE A 49 6.86 16.35 52.72
C PHE A 49 6.49 16.55 51.24
N ILE A 50 6.26 15.45 50.52
CA ILE A 50 5.79 15.46 49.13
C ILE A 50 4.26 15.45 49.15
N SER A 51 3.64 16.48 48.59
CA SER A 51 2.19 16.67 48.67
C SER A 51 1.43 16.11 47.47
N TYR A 52 2.09 15.96 46.32
CA TYR A 52 1.48 15.54 45.04
C TYR A 52 2.41 14.64 44.23
N ALA A 53 1.88 13.95 43.23
CA ALA A 53 2.67 13.10 42.35
C ALA A 53 3.77 13.91 41.61
N PRO A 54 4.97 13.35 41.43
CA PRO A 54 6.01 13.97 40.62
C PRO A 54 5.69 13.86 39.12
N ILE A 55 6.33 14.69 38.29
CA ILE A 55 6.32 14.59 36.83
C ILE A 55 7.74 14.41 36.30
N VAL A 56 7.90 13.73 35.15
CA VAL A 56 9.19 13.43 34.52
C VAL A 56 9.23 14.07 33.13
N ASP A 57 10.33 14.73 32.77
CA ASP A 57 10.52 15.28 31.42
C ASP A 57 11.13 14.26 30.44
N LYS A 58 11.12 14.60 29.15
CA LYS A 58 11.66 13.75 28.06
C LYS A 58 13.14 13.40 28.19
N ASN A 59 13.89 14.09 29.06
CA ASN A 59 15.31 13.86 29.33
C ASN A 59 15.53 13.15 30.68
N GLY A 60 14.46 12.73 31.36
CA GLY A 60 14.49 12.00 32.63
C GLY A 60 14.66 12.87 33.88
N PHE A 61 14.55 14.21 33.80
CA PHE A 61 14.50 15.02 35.04
C PHE A 61 13.13 14.89 35.70
N ILE A 62 13.14 14.70 37.02
CA ILE A 62 11.93 14.53 37.83
C ILE A 62 11.69 15.82 38.62
N TYR A 63 10.48 16.36 38.50
CA TYR A 63 10.05 17.57 39.19
C TYR A 63 9.08 17.19 40.31
N VAL A 64 9.48 17.46 41.55
CA VAL A 64 8.79 16.98 42.77
C VAL A 64 8.20 18.18 43.53
N PRO A 65 6.86 18.29 43.66
CA PRO A 65 6.21 19.30 44.51
C PRO A 65 6.32 18.93 46.00
N SER A 66 6.94 19.79 46.80
CA SER A 66 7.06 19.62 48.26
C SER A 66 6.70 20.88 49.05
N ASP A 67 6.61 20.77 50.38
CA ASP A 67 6.41 21.89 51.32
C ASP A 67 7.33 23.10 51.06
N GLY A 68 8.53 22.87 50.49
CA GLY A 68 9.56 23.87 50.24
C GLY A 68 9.59 24.46 48.83
N GLY A 69 8.69 24.05 47.92
CA GLY A 69 8.66 24.49 46.53
C GLY A 69 8.67 23.31 45.54
N VAL A 70 9.16 23.55 44.31
CA VAL A 70 9.37 22.48 43.32
C VAL A 70 10.87 22.19 43.20
N MET A 71 11.24 20.93 43.41
CA MET A 71 12.63 20.46 43.28
C MET A 71 12.81 19.74 41.95
N LYS A 72 13.98 19.91 41.32
CA LYS A 72 14.39 19.17 40.13
C LYS A 72 15.40 18.12 40.55
N ILE A 73 15.18 16.87 40.16
CA ILE A 73 16.09 15.75 40.40
C ILE A 73 16.53 15.26 39.02
N ASN A 74 17.84 15.09 38.83
CA ASN A 74 18.36 14.63 37.54
C ASN A 74 18.26 13.09 37.41
N PRO A 75 18.45 12.52 36.20
CA PRO A 75 18.34 11.07 35.98
C PRO A 75 19.26 10.21 36.87
N SER A 76 20.35 10.78 37.41
CA SER A 76 21.28 10.11 38.33
C SER A 76 20.95 10.32 39.83
N GLY A 77 19.78 10.85 40.15
CA GLY A 77 19.26 10.97 41.53
C GLY A 77 19.80 12.16 42.32
N ASN A 78 20.63 13.01 41.70
CA ASN A 78 21.16 14.21 42.33
C ASN A 78 20.09 15.31 42.35
N LYS A 79 19.97 15.99 43.49
CA LYS A 79 18.97 17.02 43.74
C LYS A 79 19.50 18.42 43.39
N GLU A 80 18.74 19.15 42.59
CA GLU A 80 18.91 20.58 42.35
C GLU A 80 17.71 21.37 42.92
N GLN A 81 18.02 22.47 43.60
CA GLN A 81 17.02 23.28 44.30
C GLN A 81 16.43 24.34 43.36
N TRP A 82 15.49 23.88 42.53
CA TRP A 82 15.05 24.56 41.30
C TRP A 82 14.09 25.75 41.52
N ALA A 83 13.01 25.61 42.30
CA ALA A 83 12.02 26.69 42.45
C ALA A 83 11.45 26.82 43.89
N ASN A 84 12.18 27.53 44.76
CA ASN A 84 11.89 27.70 46.19
C ASN A 84 10.59 28.44 46.53
N ASN A 85 10.15 29.37 45.68
CA ASN A 85 8.98 30.21 45.94
C ASN A 85 7.69 29.68 45.30
N ILE A 86 7.75 28.51 44.64
CA ILE A 86 6.67 27.97 43.83
C ILE A 86 5.92 26.88 44.61
N ARG A 87 4.91 27.28 45.38
CA ARG A 87 4.05 26.38 46.16
C ARG A 87 2.79 26.01 45.39
N SER A 88 2.77 24.83 44.80
CA SER A 88 1.57 24.24 44.18
C SER A 88 0.79 23.34 45.16
N GLN A 89 -0.53 23.29 44.99
CA GLN A 89 -1.41 22.26 45.57
C GLN A 89 -2.05 21.35 44.50
N ASN A 90 -1.42 21.23 43.34
CA ASN A 90 -1.81 20.33 42.26
C ASN A 90 -0.57 19.76 41.55
N THR A 91 -0.70 18.56 41.01
CA THR A 91 0.29 17.99 40.06
C THR A 91 0.37 18.89 38.82
N PRO A 92 1.57 19.31 38.38
CA PRO A 92 1.73 20.08 37.14
C PRO A 92 1.54 19.22 35.88
N THR A 93 1.46 19.89 34.73
CA THR A 93 1.76 19.31 33.42
C THR A 93 3.03 19.95 32.84
N ILE A 94 3.66 19.31 31.86
CA ILE A 94 4.95 19.72 31.25
C ILE A 94 4.86 19.67 29.72
N ASP A 95 5.54 20.59 29.05
CA ASP A 95 5.69 20.57 27.59
C ASP A 95 7.07 20.02 27.13
N ASN A 96 7.22 19.86 25.81
CA ASN A 96 8.43 19.35 25.17
C ASN A 96 9.67 20.25 25.33
N GLU A 97 9.52 21.50 25.77
CA GLU A 97 10.62 22.42 26.08
C GLU A 97 11.08 22.29 27.54
N GLY A 98 10.25 21.68 28.39
CA GLY A 98 10.49 21.54 29.83
C GLY A 98 9.86 22.64 30.67
N ASN A 99 8.93 23.43 30.11
CA ASN A 99 8.16 24.38 30.92
C ASN A 99 7.10 23.62 31.73
N LEU A 100 6.92 23.97 33.00
CA LEU A 100 5.87 23.42 33.86
C LEU A 100 4.69 24.38 33.99
N TYR A 101 3.48 23.82 33.98
CA TYR A 101 2.22 24.54 34.15
C TYR A 101 1.50 24.04 35.39
N PHE A 102 0.99 24.96 36.19
CA PHE A 102 0.38 24.67 37.50
C PHE A 102 -0.95 25.42 37.66
N GLY A 103 -1.90 24.77 38.32
CA GLY A 103 -3.02 25.45 38.99
C GLY A 103 -2.75 25.63 40.48
N GLY A 104 -3.08 26.80 41.04
CA GLY A 104 -2.88 27.15 42.44
C GLY A 104 -4.19 27.59 43.11
N GLY A 105 -4.47 27.07 44.32
CA GLY A 105 -5.77 27.25 44.95
C GLY A 105 -5.83 26.98 46.46
N ASN A 106 -5.28 27.87 47.29
CA ASN A 106 -5.60 27.90 48.74
C ASN A 106 -6.83 28.78 49.00
N CYS A 107 -6.72 30.11 48.88
CA CYS A 107 -7.86 31.05 48.99
C CYS A 107 -8.01 32.01 47.79
N ILE A 108 -7.12 31.88 46.79
CA ILE A 108 -7.15 32.58 45.51
C ILE A 108 -6.92 31.51 44.44
N ALA A 109 -7.68 31.53 43.35
CA ALA A 109 -7.57 30.62 42.22
C ALA A 109 -6.73 31.25 41.10
N TYR A 110 -5.67 30.59 40.66
CA TYR A 110 -4.74 31.09 39.65
C TYR A 110 -4.06 29.95 38.88
N VAL A 111 -3.49 30.30 37.73
CA VAL A 111 -2.75 29.38 36.84
C VAL A 111 -1.42 30.04 36.48
N PHE A 112 -0.32 29.30 36.40
CA PHE A 112 0.99 29.88 36.08
C PHE A 112 1.91 28.93 35.31
N LYS A 113 2.82 29.51 34.51
CA LYS A 113 3.92 28.83 33.80
C LYS A 113 5.24 29.08 34.53
N VAL A 114 6.10 28.06 34.52
CA VAL A 114 7.49 28.10 35.00
C VAL A 114 8.39 27.61 33.87
N ASN A 115 9.41 28.39 33.54
CA ASN A 115 10.40 28.06 32.50
C ASN A 115 11.36 26.96 32.99
N PRO A 116 12.14 26.30 32.11
CA PRO A 116 13.05 25.20 32.48
C PRO A 116 14.17 25.57 33.48
N ASP A 117 14.42 26.86 33.68
CA ASP A 117 15.37 27.45 34.64
C ASP A 117 14.79 27.67 36.05
N GLY A 118 13.49 27.42 36.25
CA GLY A 118 12.79 27.65 37.52
C GLY A 118 12.17 29.04 37.67
N SER A 119 12.33 29.93 36.67
CA SER A 119 11.71 31.26 36.67
C SER A 119 10.21 31.17 36.35
N LYS A 120 9.38 31.92 37.07
CA LYS A 120 7.94 32.03 36.78
C LYS A 120 7.73 32.94 35.58
N ALA A 121 7.25 32.39 34.46
CA ALA A 121 7.10 33.10 33.19
C ALA A 121 5.89 34.04 33.18
N TRP A 122 4.73 33.53 33.61
CA TRP A 122 3.48 34.28 33.72
C TRP A 122 2.59 33.67 34.81
N GLU A 123 1.66 34.46 35.33
CA GLU A 123 0.64 34.05 36.30
C GLU A 123 -0.68 34.75 35.96
N TYR A 124 -1.75 33.98 35.87
CA TYR A 124 -3.10 34.43 35.57
C TYR A 124 -4.02 34.22 36.78
N TYR A 125 -4.52 35.30 37.37
CA TYR A 125 -5.51 35.24 38.44
C TYR A 125 -6.92 35.10 37.87
N LEU A 126 -7.66 34.09 38.32
CA LEU A 126 -9.05 33.84 37.89
C LEU A 126 -10.08 34.70 38.65
N ARG A 127 -9.61 35.65 39.47
CA ARG A 127 -10.41 36.52 40.35
C ARG A 127 -9.71 37.84 40.64
N GLU A 128 -10.53 38.88 40.69
CA GLU A 128 -10.34 39.97 41.65
C GLU A 128 -11.16 39.66 42.93
N GLY A 129 -10.63 40.01 44.10
CA GLY A 129 -11.37 39.98 45.38
C GLY A 129 -11.19 38.72 46.25
N ASN A 130 -10.84 38.98 47.52
CA ASN A 130 -10.62 37.97 48.56
C ASN A 130 -11.90 37.19 48.93
N VAL A 131 -11.71 35.94 49.35
CA VAL A 131 -12.76 35.06 49.89
C VAL A 131 -12.31 34.56 51.27
N PRO A 132 -13.18 34.49 52.30
CA PRO A 132 -12.83 33.89 53.58
C PRO A 132 -12.38 32.43 53.42
N CYS A 133 -11.17 32.11 53.86
CA CYS A 133 -10.59 30.76 53.80
C CYS A 133 -11.40 29.79 54.67
N GLY A 134 -12.16 28.89 54.03
CA GLY A 134 -12.83 27.76 54.68
C GLY A 134 -12.08 26.44 54.46
N TRP A 135 -12.68 25.32 54.88
CA TRP A 135 -12.12 23.96 54.78
C TRP A 135 -11.99 23.39 53.34
N TYR A 136 -12.02 24.23 52.31
CA TYR A 136 -12.03 23.83 50.90
C TYR A 136 -10.89 24.51 50.13
N SER A 137 -9.74 23.83 49.98
CA SER A 137 -8.75 24.18 48.95
C SER A 137 -9.36 23.97 47.57
N ALA A 138 -9.10 24.88 46.63
CA ALA A 138 -9.52 24.74 45.24
C ALA A 138 -8.49 23.89 44.48
N THR A 139 -8.83 22.64 44.18
CA THR A 139 -8.04 21.87 43.21
C THR A 139 -8.21 22.46 41.82
N MET A 140 -7.11 22.49 41.08
CA MET A 140 -7.00 23.12 39.77
C MET A 140 -6.15 22.24 38.84
N PRO A 141 -6.69 21.09 38.40
CA PRO A 141 -6.00 20.22 37.47
C PRO A 141 -5.76 20.87 36.11
N VAL A 142 -4.63 20.53 35.48
CA VAL A 142 -4.16 21.10 34.22
C VAL A 142 -3.74 20.01 33.22
N THR A 143 -3.89 20.25 31.93
CA THR A 143 -3.33 19.43 30.84
C THR A 143 -3.05 20.28 29.59
N LEU A 144 -2.25 19.77 28.66
CA LEU A 144 -1.95 20.43 27.38
C LEU A 144 -2.77 19.83 26.23
N SER A 145 -2.92 20.58 25.13
CA SER A 145 -3.36 20.06 23.83
C SER A 145 -2.30 19.16 23.20
N ASN A 146 -2.70 18.33 22.24
CA ASN A 146 -1.81 17.42 21.50
C ASN A 146 -0.67 18.16 20.79
N ASP A 147 -0.94 19.39 20.32
CA ASP A 147 0.04 20.29 19.69
C ASP A 147 0.83 21.16 20.68
N GLN A 148 0.56 21.01 21.99
CA GLN A 148 1.13 21.73 23.13
C GLN A 148 0.99 23.27 23.11
N LYS A 149 0.19 23.85 22.22
CA LYS A 149 -0.03 25.32 22.16
C LYS A 149 -1.11 25.82 23.13
N THR A 150 -1.92 24.92 23.69
CA THR A 150 -3.07 25.25 24.54
C THR A 150 -2.99 24.54 25.88
N LEU A 151 -3.21 25.26 26.98
CA LEU A 151 -3.34 24.72 28.33
C LEU A 151 -4.81 24.71 28.75
N TYR A 152 -5.34 23.52 29.04
CA TYR A 152 -6.70 23.30 29.54
C TYR A 152 -6.71 23.14 31.07
N VAL A 153 -7.65 23.80 31.75
CA VAL A 153 -7.71 23.87 33.22
C VAL A 153 -9.14 23.64 33.71
N SER A 154 -9.36 22.65 34.60
CA SER A 154 -10.64 22.48 35.30
C SER A 154 -10.62 23.21 36.65
N VAL A 155 -11.75 23.83 37.04
CA VAL A 155 -11.80 24.76 38.19
C VAL A 155 -12.88 24.38 39.20
N ASN A 156 -12.41 23.93 40.37
CA ASN A 156 -13.20 23.46 41.51
C ASN A 156 -13.68 24.63 42.42
N TYR A 157 -14.53 25.53 41.93
CA TYR A 157 -15.06 26.63 42.77
C TYR A 157 -16.45 27.16 42.38
N LYS A 158 -17.46 26.86 43.22
CA LYS A 158 -18.86 27.34 43.23
C LYS A 158 -19.73 27.24 41.95
N ALA A 159 -19.14 27.10 40.77
CA ALA A 159 -19.78 26.69 39.52
C ALA A 159 -18.70 26.10 38.62
N SER A 160 -18.82 24.81 38.28
CA SER A 160 -17.76 24.10 37.55
C SER A 160 -17.49 24.72 36.18
N SER A 161 -16.22 24.96 35.89
CA SER A 161 -15.77 25.66 34.68
C SER A 161 -14.50 25.01 34.11
N VAL A 162 -14.35 25.07 32.79
CA VAL A 162 -13.13 24.71 32.07
C VAL A 162 -12.62 25.96 31.35
N TYR A 163 -11.33 26.24 31.47
CA TYR A 163 -10.66 27.35 30.80
C TYR A 163 -9.61 26.80 29.82
N ALA A 164 -9.38 27.52 28.73
CA ALA A 164 -8.28 27.27 27.82
C ALA A 164 -7.42 28.54 27.69
N PHE A 165 -6.11 28.39 27.89
CA PHE A 165 -5.12 29.44 27.71
C PHE A 165 -4.20 29.09 26.54
N ASN A 166 -3.70 30.09 25.82
CA ASN A 166 -2.52 29.91 25.00
C ASN A 166 -1.30 29.72 25.91
N ILE A 167 -0.22 29.17 25.36
CA ILE A 167 1.00 28.86 26.12
C ILE A 167 1.73 30.11 26.69
N ASP A 168 1.36 31.30 26.20
CA ASP A 168 1.80 32.62 26.69
C ASP A 168 0.99 33.17 27.89
N GLY A 169 -0.04 32.45 28.33
CA GLY A 169 -0.91 32.82 29.45
C GLY A 169 -2.15 33.63 29.06
N SER A 170 -2.34 33.98 27.78
CA SER A 170 -3.55 34.65 27.31
C SER A 170 -4.75 33.70 27.27
N LEU A 171 -5.91 34.16 27.73
CA LEU A 171 -7.15 33.38 27.79
C LEU A 171 -7.77 33.22 26.38
N LYS A 172 -7.91 31.99 25.90
CA LYS A 172 -8.61 31.66 24.63
C LYS A 172 -10.12 31.63 24.84
N TRP A 173 -10.59 30.87 25.83
CA TRP A 173 -12.01 30.71 26.13
C TRP A 173 -12.27 30.19 27.53
N LYS A 174 -13.53 30.34 27.97
CA LYS A 174 -14.08 29.71 29.19
C LYS A 174 -15.41 29.03 28.86
N ASN A 175 -15.51 27.74 29.18
CA ASN A 175 -16.78 27.01 29.23
C ASN A 175 -17.27 26.97 30.69
N ASN A 176 -18.49 27.47 30.94
CA ASN A 176 -19.19 27.24 32.20
C ASN A 176 -19.99 25.94 32.04
N LEU A 177 -19.68 24.89 32.81
CA LEU A 177 -20.37 23.60 32.66
C LEU A 177 -21.85 23.69 33.09
N ASN A 178 -22.21 24.71 33.88
CA ASN A 178 -23.55 25.02 34.38
C ASN A 178 -24.16 23.98 35.35
N TYR A 179 -23.31 23.27 36.09
CA TYR A 179 -23.71 22.41 37.22
C TYR A 179 -23.13 22.94 38.54
N ASN A 180 -23.91 22.76 39.62
CA ASN A 180 -23.65 23.33 40.94
C ASN A 180 -22.52 22.61 41.71
N GLU A 181 -22.11 21.42 41.26
CA GLU A 181 -21.14 20.57 41.96
C GLU A 181 -19.74 20.63 41.32
N PRO A 182 -18.64 20.66 42.11
CA PRO A 182 -17.27 20.85 41.59
C PRO A 182 -16.71 19.72 40.71
N THR A 183 -15.80 20.06 39.79
CA THR A 183 -14.95 19.14 39.02
C THR A 183 -13.70 18.73 39.79
N TYR A 184 -13.52 17.44 40.06
CA TYR A 184 -12.30 16.89 40.70
C TYR A 184 -11.37 16.15 39.73
N SER A 185 -11.80 15.91 38.48
CA SER A 185 -10.97 15.23 37.48
C SER A 185 -10.01 16.20 36.78
N SER A 186 -8.87 15.70 36.34
CA SER A 186 -8.10 16.37 35.27
C SER A 186 -8.93 16.40 33.98
N PRO A 187 -8.75 17.42 33.12
CA PRO A 187 -9.14 17.31 31.73
C PRO A 187 -8.23 16.31 31.02
N THR A 188 -8.78 15.58 30.05
CA THR A 188 -8.05 14.64 29.18
C THR A 188 -8.35 14.98 27.73
N VAL A 189 -7.33 15.01 26.87
CA VAL A 189 -7.47 15.34 25.44
C VAL A 189 -7.32 14.06 24.61
N SER A 190 -8.25 13.82 23.69
CA SER A 190 -8.16 12.72 22.70
C SER A 190 -7.39 13.14 21.44
N PRO A 191 -6.97 12.19 20.57
CA PRO A 191 -6.29 12.50 19.32
C PRO A 191 -7.03 13.50 18.41
N ASP A 192 -8.38 13.48 18.42
CA ASP A 192 -9.24 14.42 17.67
C ASP A 192 -9.43 15.81 18.32
N GLY A 193 -8.68 16.11 19.39
CA GLY A 193 -8.75 17.38 20.11
C GLY A 193 -9.93 17.52 21.09
N THR A 194 -10.76 16.49 21.29
CA THR A 194 -11.86 16.57 22.27
C THR A 194 -11.31 16.63 23.70
N ILE A 195 -11.75 17.62 24.48
CA ILE A 195 -11.44 17.72 25.90
C ILE A 195 -12.54 17.04 26.72
N PHE A 196 -12.17 16.04 27.51
CA PHE A 196 -13.05 15.30 28.40
C PHE A 196 -12.87 15.74 29.86
N VAL A 197 -13.98 16.00 30.58
CA VAL A 197 -13.96 16.43 32.00
C VAL A 197 -15.07 15.77 32.82
N GLY A 198 -14.74 15.32 34.03
CA GLY A 198 -15.65 14.69 34.99
C GLY A 198 -16.07 15.59 36.17
N THR A 199 -17.29 15.40 36.66
CA THR A 199 -17.93 16.19 37.74
C THR A 199 -18.29 15.35 38.98
N LYS A 200 -18.46 15.99 40.15
CA LYS A 200 -18.86 15.36 41.44
C LYS A 200 -20.32 14.87 41.49
N ASP A 201 -21.17 15.30 40.56
CA ASP A 201 -22.51 14.77 40.36
C ASP A 201 -22.58 13.73 39.23
N GLY A 202 -21.45 13.24 38.72
CA GLY A 202 -21.42 12.07 37.83
C GLY A 202 -21.78 12.33 36.37
N PHE A 203 -21.57 13.54 35.86
CA PHE A 203 -21.59 13.84 34.42
C PHE A 203 -20.18 13.87 33.81
N LEU A 204 -20.04 13.25 32.65
CA LEU A 204 -18.90 13.38 31.74
C LEU A 204 -19.25 14.38 30.64
N PHE A 205 -18.38 15.37 30.44
CA PHE A 205 -18.46 16.35 29.36
C PHE A 205 -17.44 16.01 28.28
N ALA A 206 -17.82 16.25 27.03
CA ALA A 206 -16.94 16.34 25.88
C ALA A 206 -17.01 17.76 25.31
N ILE A 207 -15.87 18.40 25.07
CA ILE A 207 -15.78 19.81 24.67
C ILE A 207 -14.87 19.90 23.44
N ASN A 208 -15.22 20.74 22.46
CA ASN A 208 -14.38 21.08 21.31
C ASN A 208 -13.17 21.93 21.73
N GLU A 209 -12.11 21.97 20.91
CA GLU A 209 -10.99 22.91 21.07
C GLU A 209 -11.41 24.39 21.02
N THR A 210 -12.59 24.69 20.48
CA THR A 210 -13.24 26.01 20.47
C THR A 210 -13.96 26.35 21.78
N GLY A 211 -14.01 25.44 22.74
CA GLY A 211 -14.67 25.62 24.04
C GLY A 211 -16.16 25.32 24.06
N THR A 212 -16.79 24.98 22.92
CA THR A 212 -18.21 24.57 22.88
C THR A 212 -18.36 23.10 23.26
N THR A 213 -19.39 22.75 24.03
CA THR A 213 -19.65 21.37 24.45
C THR A 213 -20.09 20.51 23.26
N LYS A 214 -19.33 19.45 22.90
CA LYS A 214 -19.74 18.42 21.92
C LYS A 214 -20.95 17.64 22.44
N TRP A 215 -20.86 17.14 23.66
CA TRP A 215 -21.94 16.39 24.33
C TRP A 215 -21.73 16.27 25.84
N VAL A 216 -22.78 15.85 26.54
CA VAL A 216 -22.76 15.50 27.98
C VAL A 216 -23.40 14.13 28.17
N ARG A 217 -22.88 13.33 29.11
CA ARG A 217 -23.45 12.03 29.51
C ARG A 217 -23.46 11.87 31.02
N LYS A 218 -24.56 11.34 31.57
CA LYS A 218 -24.61 10.85 32.95
C LYS A 218 -23.93 9.48 32.99
N VAL A 219 -22.97 9.30 33.91
CA VAL A 219 -22.19 8.06 34.06
C VAL A 219 -22.88 7.12 35.06
N ALA A 220 -23.31 7.65 36.20
CA ALA A 220 -24.04 6.92 37.25
C ALA A 220 -25.11 7.82 37.90
N ALA A 221 -25.99 7.27 38.72
CA ALA A 221 -27.10 7.97 39.36
C ALA A 221 -27.10 7.81 40.88
N GLY A 222 -27.34 8.91 41.62
CA GLY A 222 -27.30 8.95 43.08
C GLY A 222 -26.74 10.26 43.64
N ILE A 223 -26.52 10.30 44.97
CA ILE A 223 -26.40 11.55 45.75
C ILE A 223 -24.98 12.15 45.77
N THR A 224 -23.93 11.38 45.51
CA THR A 224 -22.54 11.90 45.39
C THR A 224 -21.73 10.94 44.53
N ILE A 225 -21.13 11.43 43.43
CA ILE A 225 -20.52 10.58 42.39
C ILE A 225 -19.23 11.24 41.87
N TYR A 226 -18.07 10.89 42.41
CA TYR A 226 -16.81 11.42 41.91
C TYR A 226 -16.37 10.65 40.67
N ILE A 227 -16.34 11.31 39.51
CA ILE A 227 -15.65 10.80 38.32
C ILE A 227 -14.14 11.07 38.46
N HIS A 228 -13.33 10.01 38.38
CA HIS A 228 -11.87 10.08 38.32
C HIS A 228 -11.39 10.61 36.95
N THR A 229 -10.11 10.97 36.83
CA THR A 229 -9.55 11.46 35.54
C THR A 229 -9.86 10.49 34.39
N PRO A 230 -10.57 10.92 33.33
CA PRO A 230 -10.85 10.07 32.18
C PRO A 230 -9.57 9.63 31.47
N VAL A 231 -9.58 8.46 30.84
CA VAL A 231 -8.54 8.05 29.89
C VAL A 231 -9.16 7.80 28.53
N VAL A 232 -8.36 7.88 27.46
CA VAL A 232 -8.81 7.78 26.06
C VAL A 232 -7.95 6.78 25.31
N ASP A 233 -8.51 6.16 24.27
CA ASP A 233 -7.76 5.37 23.29
C ASP A 233 -7.50 6.16 22.00
N PHE A 234 -6.81 5.51 21.05
CA PHE A 234 -6.41 6.10 19.77
C PHE A 234 -7.61 6.47 18.88
N ASP A 235 -8.71 5.72 18.96
CA ASP A 235 -9.94 5.99 18.22
C ASP A 235 -10.79 7.11 18.87
N GLY A 236 -10.30 7.70 19.98
CA GLY A 236 -10.99 8.73 20.73
C GLY A 236 -12.16 8.21 21.59
N ASN A 237 -12.25 6.90 21.85
CA ASN A 237 -13.18 6.40 22.87
C ASN A 237 -12.67 6.81 24.25
N VAL A 238 -13.59 7.25 25.12
CA VAL A 238 -13.29 7.69 26.48
C VAL A 238 -13.76 6.65 27.50
N TYR A 239 -12.92 6.43 28.51
CA TYR A 239 -13.14 5.53 29.64
C TYR A 239 -13.17 6.35 30.93
N VAL A 240 -14.15 6.07 31.79
CA VAL A 240 -14.34 6.76 33.07
C VAL A 240 -14.65 5.77 34.18
N ALA A 241 -14.11 6.05 35.37
CA ALA A 241 -14.44 5.36 36.61
C ALA A 241 -15.14 6.33 37.57
N SER A 242 -16.12 5.82 38.30
CA SER A 242 -16.91 6.60 39.26
C SER A 242 -16.88 5.96 40.66
N ARG A 243 -16.69 6.79 41.68
CA ARG A 243 -16.85 6.42 43.09
C ARG A 243 -18.27 6.73 43.53
N TYR A 244 -18.99 5.74 44.05
CA TYR A 244 -20.37 5.87 44.51
C TYR A 244 -20.57 5.25 45.91
N THR A 245 -21.81 5.21 46.40
CA THR A 245 -22.21 4.59 47.67
C THR A 245 -23.20 3.43 47.41
N GLY A 246 -22.78 2.45 46.60
CA GLY A 246 -23.53 1.21 46.33
C GLY A 246 -23.44 0.77 44.87
N ASN A 247 -22.49 -0.13 44.57
CA ASN A 247 -22.05 -0.55 43.23
C ASN A 247 -21.32 0.58 42.47
N ASP A 248 -19.99 0.47 42.34
CA ASP A 248 -19.16 1.46 41.64
C ASP A 248 -19.02 1.10 40.15
N LEU A 249 -19.15 2.09 39.26
CA LEU A 249 -19.25 1.88 37.82
C LEU A 249 -18.00 2.37 37.08
N VAL A 250 -17.51 1.54 36.16
CA VAL A 250 -16.58 1.92 35.08
C VAL A 250 -17.34 1.85 33.75
N ALA A 251 -17.19 2.84 32.88
CA ALA A 251 -17.93 2.90 31.61
C ALA A 251 -17.07 3.41 30.45
N SER A 252 -17.40 2.98 29.23
CA SER A 252 -16.79 3.46 27.99
C SER A 252 -17.82 4.11 27.07
N TYR A 253 -17.44 5.21 26.43
CA TYR A 253 -18.23 5.92 25.42
C TYR A 253 -17.37 6.16 24.17
N THR A 254 -17.99 6.20 22.99
CA THR A 254 -17.33 6.64 21.75
C THR A 254 -16.96 8.12 21.81
N SER A 255 -16.13 8.59 20.88
CA SER A 255 -15.91 10.03 20.60
C SER A 255 -17.20 10.82 20.37
N THR A 256 -18.24 10.17 19.81
CA THR A 256 -19.60 10.70 19.62
C THR A 256 -20.52 10.59 20.86
N GLY A 257 -20.02 10.00 21.96
CA GLY A 257 -20.74 9.87 23.23
C GLY A 257 -21.74 8.72 23.28
N THR A 258 -21.70 7.76 22.36
CA THR A 258 -22.50 6.54 22.44
C THR A 258 -21.88 5.61 23.49
N LYS A 259 -22.64 5.16 24.48
CA LYS A 259 -22.14 4.21 25.49
C LYS A 259 -21.81 2.87 24.81
N ARG A 260 -20.58 2.40 24.95
CA ARG A 260 -20.09 1.12 24.40
C ARG A 260 -20.40 -0.03 25.37
N TRP A 261 -20.03 0.15 26.64
CA TRP A 261 -20.22 -0.83 27.71
C TRP A 261 -20.15 -0.18 29.10
N SER A 262 -20.50 -0.93 30.14
CA SER A 262 -20.13 -0.63 31.53
C SER A 262 -19.79 -1.90 32.30
N TYR A 263 -18.83 -1.77 33.20
CA TYR A 263 -18.35 -2.80 34.11
C TYR A 263 -18.70 -2.41 35.55
N GLU A 264 -19.42 -3.28 36.26
CA GLU A 264 -19.91 -3.05 37.62
C GLU A 264 -19.01 -3.74 38.66
N ILE A 265 -18.80 -3.06 39.79
CA ILE A 265 -17.88 -3.49 40.85
C ILE A 265 -18.62 -3.55 42.18
N ALA A 266 -18.50 -4.68 42.88
CA ALA A 266 -19.27 -5.00 44.08
C ALA A 266 -18.87 -4.17 45.33
N SER A 267 -17.65 -3.61 45.38
CA SER A 267 -17.25 -2.68 46.42
C SER A 267 -17.52 -1.22 46.03
N ALA A 268 -18.22 -0.50 46.89
CA ALA A 268 -18.43 0.95 46.79
C ALA A 268 -17.17 1.79 47.12
N THR A 269 -16.02 1.52 46.49
CA THR A 269 -14.83 2.38 46.60
C THR A 269 -13.77 2.15 45.52
N ILE A 270 -13.87 2.88 44.40
CA ILE A 270 -12.71 3.24 43.55
C ILE A 270 -12.09 4.53 44.13
N GLU A 271 -10.83 4.47 44.59
CA GLU A 271 -10.11 5.61 45.19
C GLU A 271 -8.92 6.12 44.33
N LYS A 272 -8.74 5.57 43.14
CA LYS A 272 -7.56 5.79 42.28
C LYS A 272 -7.98 5.98 40.82
N ASN A 273 -7.12 6.64 40.05
CA ASN A 273 -7.29 6.80 38.60
C ASN A 273 -7.18 5.44 37.89
N ILE A 274 -7.80 5.36 36.72
CA ILE A 274 -7.67 4.25 35.78
C ILE A 274 -6.58 4.55 34.74
N THR A 275 -6.07 3.50 34.10
CA THR A 275 -5.03 3.59 33.06
C THR A 275 -5.44 2.73 31.86
N TYR A 276 -5.25 3.25 30.65
CA TYR A 276 -5.46 2.51 29.40
C TYR A 276 -4.11 2.21 28.73
N LYS A 277 -3.91 0.96 28.28
CA LYS A 277 -2.87 0.59 27.31
C LYS A 277 -3.29 -0.65 26.53
N ASN A 278 -2.98 -0.69 25.22
CA ASN A 278 -3.12 -1.84 24.33
C ASN A 278 -4.44 -2.62 24.50
N GLY A 279 -5.58 -1.95 24.27
CA GLY A 279 -6.91 -2.58 24.33
C GLY A 279 -7.34 -3.05 25.72
N THR A 280 -6.65 -2.62 26.79
CA THR A 280 -6.95 -3.00 28.17
C THR A 280 -7.06 -1.77 29.07
N VAL A 281 -8.11 -1.71 29.89
CA VAL A 281 -8.29 -0.72 30.96
C VAL A 281 -7.96 -1.35 32.30
N TYR A 282 -7.01 -0.76 33.01
CA TYR A 282 -6.54 -1.17 34.34
C TYR A 282 -7.10 -0.24 35.40
N LEU A 283 -7.65 -0.81 36.48
CA LEU A 283 -8.37 -0.08 37.52
C LEU A 283 -8.23 -0.75 38.89
N VAL A 284 -8.33 0.05 39.96
CA VAL A 284 -8.10 -0.41 41.34
C VAL A 284 -9.36 -0.31 42.21
N GLU A 285 -9.77 -1.45 42.75
CA GLU A 285 -10.83 -1.61 43.75
C GLU A 285 -10.17 -2.01 45.07
N LYS A 286 -9.89 -1.05 45.96
CA LYS A 286 -9.17 -1.26 47.25
C LYS A 286 -7.86 -2.03 47.08
N ASN A 287 -7.83 -3.33 47.41
CA ASN A 287 -6.69 -4.24 47.33
C ASN A 287 -6.62 -5.02 46.02
N ASN A 288 -7.54 -4.77 45.08
CA ASN A 288 -7.68 -5.51 43.82
C ASN A 288 -7.31 -4.65 42.62
N LEU A 289 -6.56 -5.23 41.68
CA LEU A 289 -6.30 -4.70 40.35
C LEU A 289 -7.15 -5.51 39.35
N HIS A 290 -8.00 -4.84 38.58
CA HIS A 290 -8.79 -5.46 37.53
C HIS A 290 -8.25 -5.01 36.17
N ALA A 291 -8.15 -5.95 35.23
CA ALA A 291 -7.90 -5.67 33.83
C ALA A 291 -9.16 -5.96 33.01
N VAL A 292 -9.71 -4.93 32.37
CA VAL A 292 -10.95 -4.99 31.60
C VAL A 292 -10.64 -4.82 30.12
N ASN A 293 -11.25 -5.62 29.26
CA ASN A 293 -11.14 -5.48 27.81
C ASN A 293 -11.76 -4.15 27.37
N ALA A 294 -10.97 -3.28 26.72
CA ALA A 294 -11.39 -1.93 26.38
C ALA A 294 -12.49 -1.88 25.31
N THR A 295 -12.63 -2.93 24.49
CA THR A 295 -13.67 -3.02 23.45
C THR A 295 -15.00 -3.54 23.99
N SER A 296 -14.99 -4.57 24.85
CA SER A 296 -16.21 -5.25 25.30
C SER A 296 -16.66 -4.96 26.74
N GLY A 297 -15.78 -4.43 27.59
CA GLY A 297 -16.07 -4.26 29.03
C GLY A 297 -15.97 -5.53 29.85
N ASN A 298 -15.59 -6.67 29.24
CA ASN A 298 -15.42 -7.93 29.95
C ASN A 298 -14.13 -7.93 30.78
N LEU A 299 -14.19 -8.50 31.99
CA LEU A 299 -13.02 -8.76 32.81
C LEU A 299 -12.09 -9.75 32.09
N LYS A 300 -10.82 -9.36 31.87
CA LYS A 300 -9.75 -10.29 31.45
C LYS A 300 -9.25 -11.09 32.64
N TRP A 301 -8.93 -10.39 33.73
CA TRP A 301 -8.44 -10.96 34.99
C TRP A 301 -8.61 -9.98 36.16
N LYS A 302 -8.63 -10.52 37.37
CA LYS A 302 -8.57 -9.78 38.64
C LYS A 302 -7.40 -10.34 39.45
N TRP A 303 -6.50 -9.45 39.88
CA TRP A 303 -5.42 -9.76 40.82
C TRP A 303 -5.72 -9.11 42.17
N THR A 304 -5.36 -9.77 43.27
CA THR A 304 -5.62 -9.32 44.65
C THR A 304 -4.29 -9.24 45.40
N SER A 305 -3.99 -8.10 46.03
CA SER A 305 -2.79 -7.92 46.84
C SER A 305 -2.76 -8.89 48.04
N PRO A 306 -1.71 -9.70 48.21
CA PRO A 306 -1.57 -10.63 49.33
C PRO A 306 -1.65 -9.97 50.71
N GLU A 307 -1.39 -8.66 50.81
CA GLU A 307 -1.34 -7.94 52.09
C GLU A 307 -2.63 -7.22 52.46
N ASN A 308 -3.66 -7.27 51.59
CA ASN A 308 -4.94 -6.57 51.77
C ASN A 308 -4.78 -5.05 52.06
N LYS A 309 -3.74 -4.42 51.50
CA LYS A 309 -3.55 -2.96 51.53
C LYS A 309 -4.30 -2.31 50.36
N ASN A 310 -4.75 -1.07 50.54
CA ASN A 310 -5.22 -0.26 49.41
C ASN A 310 -4.07 -0.03 48.43
N LEU A 311 -4.33 -0.28 47.15
CA LEU A 311 -3.37 -0.14 46.06
C LEU A 311 -3.31 1.32 45.54
N ALA A 312 -2.17 1.68 44.97
CA ALA A 312 -1.96 2.92 44.22
C ALA A 312 -2.45 2.78 42.76
N SER A 313 -2.68 3.92 42.08
CA SER A 313 -3.05 3.96 40.65
C SER A 313 -2.05 3.13 39.82
N PRO A 314 -2.52 2.26 38.90
CA PRO A 314 -1.63 1.41 38.12
C PRO A 314 -0.92 2.22 37.02
N VAL A 315 0.38 2.02 36.85
CA VAL A 315 1.13 2.47 35.67
C VAL A 315 1.48 1.25 34.80
N VAL A 316 1.63 1.44 33.49
CA VAL A 316 1.92 0.35 32.54
C VAL A 316 3.15 0.74 31.73
N ASP A 317 4.08 -0.20 31.54
CA ASP A 317 5.30 0.02 30.76
C ASP A 317 5.16 -0.35 29.27
N LYS A 318 6.25 -0.09 28.52
CA LYS A 318 6.40 -0.44 27.11
C LYS A 318 6.34 -1.95 26.81
N ASN A 319 6.43 -2.81 27.84
CA ASN A 319 6.34 -4.27 27.75
C ASN A 319 4.92 -4.77 28.08
N ASN A 320 3.96 -3.87 28.38
CA ASN A 320 2.62 -4.16 28.91
C ASN A 320 2.61 -4.77 30.33
N VAL A 321 3.69 -4.62 31.10
CA VAL A 321 3.72 -4.97 32.53
C VAL A 321 3.06 -3.84 33.31
N VAL A 322 2.15 -4.21 34.21
CA VAL A 322 1.38 -3.31 35.08
C VAL A 322 2.04 -3.25 36.45
N TYR A 323 2.28 -2.03 36.94
CA TYR A 323 2.86 -1.79 38.24
C TYR A 323 1.90 -1.02 39.13
N THR A 324 1.74 -1.52 40.35
CA THR A 324 0.97 -0.87 41.42
C THR A 324 1.70 -1.10 42.74
N ALA A 325 1.38 -0.32 43.76
CA ALA A 325 1.97 -0.47 45.09
C ALA A 325 0.91 -0.54 46.18
N GLY A 326 1.18 -1.29 47.24
CA GLY A 326 0.35 -1.39 48.43
C GLY A 326 1.24 -1.57 49.66
N GLY A 327 1.00 -0.75 50.70
CA GLY A 327 1.89 -0.73 51.86
C GLY A 327 3.27 -0.17 51.49
N ASP A 328 4.31 -0.95 51.72
CA ASP A 328 5.71 -0.67 51.38
C ASP A 328 6.18 -1.39 50.10
N LYS A 329 5.29 -2.09 49.39
CA LYS A 329 5.62 -2.95 48.24
C LYS A 329 5.14 -2.42 46.91
N VAL A 330 5.98 -2.56 45.89
CA VAL A 330 5.63 -2.43 44.46
C VAL A 330 5.49 -3.83 43.87
N TYR A 331 4.39 -4.09 43.16
CA TYR A 331 4.10 -5.34 42.49
C TYR A 331 4.24 -5.16 40.97
N ALA A 332 4.95 -6.07 40.31
CA ALA A 332 5.05 -6.16 38.85
C ALA A 332 4.17 -7.31 38.35
N ILE A 333 3.10 -6.98 37.63
CA ILE A 333 2.03 -7.89 37.20
C ILE A 333 1.95 -7.85 35.69
N ASP A 334 2.05 -8.99 35.02
CA ASP A 334 2.03 -9.07 33.56
C ASP A 334 0.61 -8.86 32.99
N SER A 335 0.54 -8.61 31.69
CA SER A 335 -0.64 -8.43 30.85
C SER A 335 -1.70 -9.55 30.95
N ASP A 336 -1.31 -10.73 31.46
CA ASP A 336 -2.13 -11.92 31.76
C ASP A 336 -2.69 -11.96 33.20
N GLY A 337 -2.21 -11.10 34.10
CA GLY A 337 -2.58 -11.06 35.52
C GLY A 337 -1.62 -11.81 36.45
N THR A 338 -0.58 -12.44 35.90
CA THR A 338 0.44 -13.15 36.68
C THR A 338 1.36 -12.16 37.39
N LEU A 339 1.41 -12.23 38.72
CA LEU A 339 2.45 -11.56 39.52
C LEU A 339 3.81 -12.16 39.14
N LYS A 340 4.69 -11.35 38.52
CA LYS A 340 6.05 -11.76 38.20
C LYS A 340 7.00 -11.42 39.34
N GLU A 341 6.82 -10.26 39.99
CA GLU A 341 7.74 -9.82 41.03
C GLU A 341 7.14 -8.86 42.05
N THR A 342 7.83 -8.69 43.18
CA THR A 342 7.52 -7.73 44.24
C THR A 342 8.80 -7.13 44.81
N LEU A 343 8.95 -5.80 44.69
CA LEU A 343 9.99 -5.03 45.38
C LEU A 343 9.44 -4.53 46.71
N THR A 344 10.21 -4.65 47.79
CA THR A 344 9.87 -4.10 49.11
C THR A 344 10.76 -2.89 49.39
N LEU A 345 10.16 -1.74 49.69
CA LEU A 345 10.84 -0.52 50.14
C LEU A 345 10.78 -0.42 51.68
N SER A 346 11.32 0.67 52.24
CA SER A 346 11.52 0.82 53.69
C SER A 346 10.36 1.47 54.45
N SER A 347 9.32 1.95 53.76
CA SER A 347 8.13 2.54 54.36
C SER A 347 7.00 2.72 53.32
N TYR A 348 5.89 3.34 53.74
CA TYR A 348 4.67 3.45 52.94
C TYR A 348 4.87 4.20 51.60
N ILE A 349 4.38 3.60 50.52
CA ILE A 349 4.41 4.15 49.16
C ILE A 349 3.16 5.00 48.91
N THR A 350 3.35 6.21 48.38
CA THR A 350 2.28 7.20 48.16
C THR A 350 1.87 7.33 46.68
N ASN A 351 2.83 7.39 45.76
CA ASN A 351 2.60 7.47 44.31
C ASN A 351 3.66 6.67 43.54
N LEU A 352 3.28 6.17 42.35
CA LEU A 352 4.20 5.74 41.30
C LEU A 352 3.91 6.57 40.04
N VAL A 353 4.95 6.91 39.28
CA VAL A 353 4.85 7.36 37.88
C VAL A 353 5.90 6.62 37.04
N ILE A 354 5.70 6.55 35.73
CA ILE A 354 6.69 5.99 34.79
C ILE A 354 7.29 7.13 33.94
N GLY A 355 8.61 7.14 33.79
CA GLY A 355 9.34 8.12 32.98
C GLY A 355 9.47 7.71 31.51
N GLY A 356 9.75 8.69 30.64
CA GLY A 356 10.02 8.45 29.23
C GLY A 356 11.35 7.70 28.97
N ASP A 357 12.22 7.64 29.97
CA ASP A 357 13.42 6.81 30.03
C ASP A 357 13.12 5.31 30.25
N GLY A 358 11.90 4.99 30.68
CA GLY A 358 11.47 3.63 31.03
C GLY A 358 11.82 3.23 32.47
N LEU A 359 12.11 4.17 33.37
CA LEU A 359 12.20 3.90 34.80
C LEU A 359 10.86 4.20 35.49
N ILE A 360 10.62 3.53 36.61
CA ILE A 360 9.47 3.80 37.48
C ILE A 360 9.96 4.59 38.69
N TYR A 361 9.27 5.69 38.97
CA TYR A 361 9.60 6.63 40.03
C TYR A 361 8.57 6.52 41.16
N VAL A 362 9.05 6.04 42.31
CA VAL A 362 8.23 5.67 43.47
C VAL A 362 8.47 6.65 44.60
N THR A 363 7.40 7.22 45.15
CA THR A 363 7.47 8.16 46.28
C THR A 363 7.14 7.45 47.60
N GLN A 364 8.13 7.30 48.47
CA GLN A 364 8.01 6.70 49.79
C GLN A 364 7.89 7.82 50.84
N THR A 365 6.96 7.69 51.81
CA THR A 365 6.85 8.62 52.95
C THR A 365 6.99 7.84 54.26
N GLN A 366 7.89 8.28 55.14
CA GLN A 366 8.16 7.61 56.41
C GLN A 366 7.05 7.91 57.43
N THR A 367 6.30 6.86 57.82
CA THR A 367 5.15 6.92 58.73
C THR A 367 5.40 7.77 59.97
N GLY A 368 4.50 8.72 60.24
CA GLY A 368 4.58 9.61 61.41
C GLY A 368 5.56 10.79 61.28
N THR A 369 6.18 10.99 60.11
CA THR A 369 7.15 12.08 59.87
C THR A 369 6.77 12.93 58.65
N LYS A 370 7.53 14.02 58.42
CA LYS A 370 7.54 14.77 57.15
C LYS A 370 8.66 14.32 56.20
N ASN A 371 9.25 13.15 56.39
CA ASN A 371 10.35 12.68 55.54
C ASN A 371 9.79 11.84 54.39
N SER A 372 10.02 12.30 53.16
CA SER A 372 9.70 11.54 51.95
C SER A 372 10.94 11.39 51.06
N PHE A 373 10.95 10.33 50.26
CA PHE A 373 12.05 9.93 49.39
C PHE A 373 11.50 9.56 48.01
N LEU A 374 12.30 9.81 46.97
CA LEU A 374 12.03 9.35 45.61
C LEU A 374 12.99 8.21 45.28
N HIS A 375 12.46 7.12 44.76
CA HIS A 375 13.21 5.93 44.35
C HIS A 375 13.04 5.72 42.85
N ALA A 376 14.13 5.57 42.12
CA ALA A 376 14.10 5.11 40.74
C ALA A 376 14.27 3.58 40.74
N ILE A 377 13.36 2.86 40.08
CA ILE A 377 13.41 1.40 39.96
C ILE A 377 13.27 1.01 38.49
N GLY A 378 13.97 -0.06 38.07
CA GLY A 378 13.85 -0.56 36.70
C GLY A 378 12.50 -1.22 36.44
N THR A 379 11.99 -1.13 35.22
CA THR A 379 10.88 -1.98 34.77
C THR A 379 11.31 -3.44 34.73
N TYR A 380 10.44 -4.34 35.19
CA TYR A 380 10.55 -5.76 34.88
C TYR A 380 10.55 -5.93 33.36
N THR A 381 11.62 -6.49 32.83
CA THR A 381 11.67 -6.91 31.42
C THR A 381 11.36 -8.41 31.41
N PRO A 382 10.18 -8.83 30.93
CA PRO A 382 9.89 -10.25 30.83
C PRO A 382 10.94 -10.97 29.97
N PRO A 383 11.24 -12.25 30.23
CA PRO A 383 11.79 -13.13 29.21
C PRO A 383 10.76 -13.20 28.08
N LYS A 384 10.87 -12.30 27.09
CA LYS A 384 9.88 -12.19 26.02
C LYS A 384 9.91 -13.49 25.23
N THR A 385 8.77 -14.15 25.11
CA THR A 385 8.60 -15.32 24.25
C THR A 385 8.69 -14.86 22.79
N ILE A 386 9.93 -14.71 22.32
CA ILE A 386 10.24 -14.38 20.93
C ILE A 386 9.99 -15.63 20.11
N TYR A 387 8.73 -15.81 19.69
CA TYR A 387 8.38 -16.70 18.60
C TYR A 387 9.28 -16.37 17.40
N PRO A 388 10.00 -17.36 16.84
CA PRO A 388 10.93 -17.13 15.76
C PRO A 388 10.19 -16.62 14.52
N VAL A 389 10.86 -15.80 13.72
CA VAL A 389 10.32 -15.27 12.47
C VAL A 389 10.92 -16.02 11.28
N ILE A 390 10.06 -16.49 10.38
CA ILE A 390 10.44 -16.90 9.04
C ILE A 390 10.01 -15.80 8.07
N PHE A 391 10.96 -15.23 7.33
CA PHE A 391 10.66 -14.35 6.21
C PHE A 391 10.54 -15.15 4.91
N ILE A 392 9.51 -14.87 4.11
CA ILE A 392 9.28 -15.49 2.79
C ILE A 392 9.24 -14.38 1.73
N PRO A 393 10.19 -14.37 0.77
CA PRO A 393 10.26 -13.34 -0.26
C PRO A 393 9.24 -13.59 -1.38
N GLY A 394 9.10 -12.62 -2.29
CA GLY A 394 8.26 -12.73 -3.48
C GLY A 394 8.92 -13.46 -4.65
N ILE A 395 8.27 -13.39 -5.82
CA ILE A 395 8.86 -13.83 -7.09
C ILE A 395 10.13 -13.02 -7.40
N GLY A 396 11.13 -13.63 -8.03
CA GLY A 396 12.47 -13.05 -8.16
C GLY A 396 13.22 -12.87 -6.84
N GLY A 397 12.67 -13.30 -5.70
CA GLY A 397 13.17 -12.93 -4.38
C GLY A 397 14.31 -13.80 -3.84
N SER A 398 14.39 -15.07 -4.24
CA SER A 398 15.50 -15.98 -3.90
C SER A 398 16.62 -15.87 -4.94
N GLU A 399 17.88 -15.83 -4.50
CA GLU A 399 19.02 -15.85 -5.41
C GLU A 399 19.31 -17.25 -6.01
N PHE A 400 19.84 -17.27 -7.24
CA PHE A 400 20.37 -18.47 -7.89
C PHE A 400 21.84 -18.32 -8.27
N LYS A 401 22.58 -19.43 -8.25
CA LYS A 401 23.94 -19.56 -8.78
C LYS A 401 24.10 -20.82 -9.62
N ALA A 402 25.10 -20.85 -10.49
CA ALA A 402 25.52 -22.07 -11.16
C ALA A 402 26.21 -23.01 -10.15
N GLY A 403 25.68 -24.22 -9.95
CA GLY A 403 26.23 -25.24 -9.05
C GLY A 403 27.33 -26.11 -9.65
N GLN A 404 27.62 -25.91 -10.93
CA GLN A 404 28.63 -26.56 -11.76
C GLN A 404 28.92 -25.62 -12.95
N ASP A 405 29.94 -25.92 -13.75
CA ASP A 405 30.16 -25.19 -15.00
C ASP A 405 29.04 -25.54 -16.00
N ILE A 406 28.34 -24.52 -16.52
CA ILE A 406 27.21 -24.67 -17.44
C ILE A 406 27.57 -23.98 -18.76
N PHE A 407 27.61 -24.73 -19.87
CA PHE A 407 27.59 -24.14 -21.20
C PHE A 407 26.15 -24.08 -21.71
N TRP A 408 25.58 -22.88 -21.75
CA TRP A 408 24.24 -22.61 -22.27
C TRP A 408 24.33 -22.23 -23.74
N SER A 409 23.43 -22.76 -24.56
CA SER A 409 23.36 -22.48 -26.00
C SER A 409 21.95 -22.80 -26.49
N ALA A 410 21.12 -21.78 -26.71
CA ALA A 410 19.69 -21.92 -27.00
C ALA A 410 19.16 -20.75 -27.86
N PRO A 411 18.00 -20.87 -28.52
CA PRO A 411 17.37 -19.76 -29.23
C PRO A 411 17.05 -18.60 -28.27
N ASP A 412 17.50 -17.41 -28.62
CA ASP A 412 17.38 -16.14 -27.89
C ASP A 412 15.95 -15.54 -27.85
N GLY A 413 14.92 -16.33 -28.21
CA GLY A 413 13.54 -15.83 -28.38
C GLY A 413 13.33 -14.85 -29.55
N HIS A 414 14.40 -14.34 -30.17
CA HIS A 414 14.37 -13.19 -31.08
C HIS A 414 14.88 -13.53 -32.51
N GLY A 415 15.27 -14.78 -32.75
CA GLY A 415 15.53 -15.35 -34.08
C GLY A 415 16.97 -15.77 -34.33
N GLY A 416 17.84 -15.66 -33.33
CA GLY A 416 19.22 -16.14 -33.35
C GLY A 416 19.45 -17.29 -32.39
N THR A 417 20.54 -17.22 -31.62
CA THR A 417 20.96 -18.23 -30.64
C THR A 417 21.96 -17.59 -29.68
N PHE A 418 21.57 -17.42 -28.42
CA PHE A 418 22.50 -17.02 -27.37
C PHE A 418 23.42 -18.18 -27.01
N SER A 419 24.66 -17.89 -26.59
CA SER A 419 25.63 -18.91 -26.17
C SER A 419 26.61 -18.35 -25.13
N ARG A 420 26.55 -18.88 -23.90
CA ARG A 420 27.38 -18.40 -22.78
C ARG A 420 27.81 -19.54 -21.86
N ALA A 421 29.06 -19.49 -21.40
CA ALA A 421 29.54 -20.30 -20.29
C ALA A 421 29.29 -19.57 -18.96
N TYR A 422 28.68 -20.25 -18.00
CA TYR A 422 28.53 -19.83 -16.61
C TYR A 422 29.47 -20.67 -15.75
N SER A 423 30.26 -20.03 -14.90
CA SER A 423 31.26 -20.72 -14.07
C SER A 423 30.62 -21.28 -12.80
N THR A 424 31.16 -22.37 -12.26
CA THR A 424 30.78 -22.87 -10.93
C THR A 424 30.84 -21.75 -9.89
N ASP A 425 29.79 -21.64 -9.06
CA ASP A 425 29.54 -20.58 -8.08
C ASP A 425 29.28 -19.15 -8.64
N GLU A 426 29.17 -18.98 -9.97
CA GLU A 426 28.71 -17.71 -10.56
C GLU A 426 27.26 -17.41 -10.13
N LEU A 427 27.03 -16.21 -9.58
CA LEU A 427 25.68 -15.72 -9.29
C LEU A 427 24.93 -15.49 -10.60
N VAL A 428 23.82 -16.19 -10.79
CA VAL A 428 22.96 -16.11 -11.97
C VAL A 428 21.80 -15.15 -11.72
N TRP A 429 21.15 -15.23 -10.57
CA TRP A 429 20.04 -14.35 -10.22
C TRP A 429 20.25 -13.67 -8.87
N VAL A 430 20.29 -12.33 -8.76
CA VAL A 430 20.35 -11.33 -9.84
C VAL A 430 21.81 -10.94 -10.07
N ASN A 431 22.38 -11.27 -11.22
CA ASN A 431 23.72 -10.80 -11.55
C ASN A 431 23.71 -9.31 -11.90
N GLN A 432 24.19 -8.48 -10.97
CA GLN A 432 24.12 -7.02 -11.07
C GLN A 432 24.87 -6.47 -12.28
N ASN A 433 25.97 -7.13 -12.70
CA ASN A 433 26.83 -6.64 -13.77
C ASN A 433 26.31 -7.00 -15.17
N GLU A 434 25.32 -7.90 -15.24
CA GLU A 434 24.67 -8.32 -16.49
C GLU A 434 23.36 -7.52 -16.64
N ALA A 435 22.52 -7.43 -15.59
CA ALA A 435 21.30 -6.59 -15.53
C ALA A 435 21.50 -5.04 -15.60
N VAL A 436 22.69 -4.58 -15.95
CA VAL A 436 23.03 -3.17 -16.28
C VAL A 436 23.56 -3.02 -17.71
N LYS A 437 23.54 -4.09 -18.51
CA LYS A 437 23.90 -4.07 -19.92
C LYS A 437 22.67 -3.68 -20.72
N LEU A 438 22.80 -2.60 -21.48
CA LEU A 438 21.72 -2.02 -22.27
C LEU A 438 21.29 -2.98 -23.40
N GLY A 439 19.98 -3.17 -23.59
CA GLY A 439 19.38 -3.98 -24.65
C GLY A 439 18.61 -5.22 -24.17
N ASN A 440 18.49 -6.22 -25.06
CA ASN A 440 18.00 -7.55 -24.69
C ASN A 440 19.17 -8.34 -24.09
N ASP A 441 19.09 -8.62 -22.79
CA ASP A 441 20.13 -9.33 -22.05
C ASP A 441 19.76 -10.81 -21.88
N ASP A 442 19.98 -11.58 -22.95
CA ASP A 442 19.80 -13.04 -23.02
C ASP A 442 20.57 -13.83 -21.91
N TYR A 443 21.35 -13.14 -21.05
CA TYR A 443 21.98 -13.72 -19.87
C TYR A 443 20.98 -14.45 -18.95
N PHE A 444 19.74 -13.97 -18.85
CA PHE A 444 18.78 -14.52 -17.91
C PHE A 444 18.01 -15.73 -18.46
N ASP A 445 18.08 -16.02 -19.77
CA ASP A 445 17.58 -17.25 -20.41
C ASP A 445 18.00 -18.56 -19.74
N VAL A 446 19.17 -18.60 -19.09
CA VAL A 446 19.63 -19.79 -18.35
C VAL A 446 18.68 -20.15 -17.18
N LEU A 447 17.75 -19.26 -16.82
CA LEU A 447 16.68 -19.50 -15.85
C LEU A 447 15.46 -20.20 -16.44
N ARG A 448 15.32 -20.33 -17.76
CA ARG A 448 14.16 -20.96 -18.43
C ARG A 448 13.89 -22.38 -17.91
N LEU A 449 12.60 -22.73 -17.88
CA LEU A 449 12.11 -24.09 -17.66
C LEU A 449 11.57 -24.66 -18.97
N LYS A 450 11.51 -25.99 -19.06
CA LYS A 450 10.85 -26.69 -20.17
C LYS A 450 9.33 -26.57 -20.09
N GLU A 451 8.64 -27.02 -21.12
CA GLU A 451 7.17 -27.00 -21.24
C GLU A 451 6.42 -27.70 -20.08
N ASP A 452 7.10 -28.52 -19.27
CA ASP A 452 6.55 -29.15 -18.06
C ASP A 452 6.43 -28.22 -16.84
N GLY A 453 7.00 -27.00 -16.92
CA GLY A 453 6.99 -26.01 -15.83
C GLY A 453 7.78 -26.42 -14.58
N ASP A 454 8.70 -27.38 -14.70
CA ASP A 454 9.50 -27.88 -13.57
C ASP A 454 10.94 -28.23 -13.92
N THR A 455 11.21 -28.85 -15.07
CA THR A 455 12.56 -29.23 -15.47
C THR A 455 13.29 -28.00 -15.99
N PRO A 456 14.41 -27.56 -15.38
CA PRO A 456 15.23 -26.50 -15.96
C PRO A 456 15.75 -26.89 -17.34
N GLU A 457 15.82 -25.93 -18.26
CA GLU A 457 16.49 -26.20 -19.53
C GLU A 457 18.01 -26.31 -19.33
N ALA A 458 18.58 -25.40 -18.52
CA ALA A 458 19.95 -25.46 -18.04
C ALA A 458 20.07 -26.26 -16.72
N PRO A 459 20.75 -27.43 -16.71
CA PRO A 459 20.91 -28.23 -15.51
C PRO A 459 21.99 -27.66 -14.57
N GLY A 460 21.71 -27.67 -13.25
CA GLY A 460 22.67 -27.29 -12.21
C GLY A 460 22.50 -25.88 -11.65
N ILE A 461 21.44 -25.14 -12.01
CA ILE A 461 21.05 -23.89 -11.36
C ILE A 461 20.52 -24.17 -9.95
N ASN A 462 21.21 -23.66 -8.93
CA ASN A 462 20.97 -23.94 -7.51
C ASN A 462 20.67 -22.65 -6.73
N LEU A 463 19.84 -22.74 -5.68
CA LEU A 463 19.61 -21.63 -4.74
C LEU A 463 20.90 -21.29 -3.95
N THR A 464 21.13 -20.01 -3.64
CA THR A 464 22.26 -19.61 -2.75
C THR A 464 21.94 -19.78 -1.27
N GLY A 465 20.65 -19.75 -0.91
CA GLY A 465 20.16 -19.65 0.46
C GLY A 465 19.94 -18.22 0.97
N ASN A 466 20.19 -17.19 0.14
CA ASN A 466 19.89 -15.80 0.46
C ASN A 466 18.74 -15.22 -0.38
N VAL A 467 18.19 -14.11 0.09
CA VAL A 467 17.32 -13.23 -0.70
C VAL A 467 18.14 -12.22 -1.49
N THR A 468 17.65 -11.84 -2.67
CA THR A 468 18.34 -10.84 -3.50
C THR A 468 18.46 -9.49 -2.77
N PRO A 469 19.63 -8.82 -2.81
CA PRO A 469 19.80 -7.49 -2.23
C PRO A 469 18.86 -6.45 -2.88
N PHE A 470 18.41 -6.68 -4.12
CA PHE A 470 17.47 -5.81 -4.84
C PHE A 470 16.06 -5.88 -4.26
N GLY A 471 15.83 -5.09 -3.21
CA GLY A 471 14.54 -4.95 -2.52
C GLY A 471 14.50 -5.63 -1.17
N TYR A 472 15.27 -6.69 -0.94
CA TYR A 472 15.31 -7.40 0.35
C TYR A 472 16.60 -7.18 1.15
N GLY A 473 17.57 -6.39 0.66
CA GLY A 473 18.84 -6.13 1.37
C GLY A 473 18.69 -5.50 2.76
N ASP A 474 17.57 -4.81 3.02
CA ASP A 474 17.21 -4.25 4.33
C ASP A 474 16.79 -5.31 5.36
N ILE A 475 16.25 -6.46 4.92
CA ILE A 475 15.45 -7.38 5.74
C ILE A 475 16.24 -7.95 6.93
N GLU A 476 17.48 -8.38 6.73
CA GLU A 476 18.30 -8.94 7.82
C GLU A 476 18.64 -7.88 8.87
N SER A 477 18.90 -6.64 8.43
CA SER A 477 19.17 -5.53 9.34
C SER A 477 17.92 -5.15 10.14
N PHE A 478 16.74 -5.12 9.51
CA PHE A 478 15.46 -4.85 10.17
C PHE A 478 15.19 -5.86 11.30
N PHE A 479 15.31 -7.16 11.05
CA PHE A 479 15.07 -8.16 12.10
C PHE A 479 16.16 -8.13 13.18
N THR A 480 17.42 -7.82 12.83
CA THR A 480 18.50 -7.62 13.80
C THR A 480 18.25 -6.41 14.70
N GLU A 481 17.76 -5.29 14.16
CA GLU A 481 17.34 -4.09 14.90
C GLU A 481 16.16 -4.37 15.86
N LEU A 482 15.38 -5.43 15.62
CA LEU A 482 14.32 -5.91 16.52
C LEU A 482 14.79 -6.96 17.56
N GLY A 483 16.09 -7.28 17.60
CA GLY A 483 16.65 -8.25 18.54
C GLY A 483 16.52 -9.71 18.10
N TYR A 484 16.34 -9.97 16.80
CA TYR A 484 16.44 -11.31 16.24
C TYR A 484 17.86 -11.62 15.72
N GLU A 485 18.25 -12.89 15.80
CA GLU A 485 19.52 -13.44 15.32
C GLU A 485 19.25 -14.45 14.19
N LYS A 486 19.87 -14.22 13.02
CA LYS A 486 19.78 -15.11 11.86
C LYS A 486 20.25 -16.52 12.21
N ASN A 487 19.54 -17.54 11.73
CA ASN A 487 19.73 -18.97 11.99
C ASN A 487 19.50 -19.44 13.44
N LYS A 488 18.94 -18.58 14.31
CA LYS A 488 18.65 -18.88 15.74
C LYS A 488 17.19 -18.65 16.09
N ASN A 489 16.69 -17.43 15.86
CA ASN A 489 15.26 -17.09 15.98
C ASN A 489 14.74 -16.24 14.81
N PHE A 490 15.58 -15.82 13.86
CA PHE A 490 15.16 -15.32 12.55
C PHE A 490 15.72 -16.20 11.43
N PHE A 491 14.90 -16.51 10.45
CA PHE A 491 15.19 -17.40 9.35
C PHE A 491 14.56 -16.87 8.06
N ILE A 492 15.09 -17.30 6.92
CA ILE A 492 14.62 -16.92 5.58
C ILE A 492 14.30 -18.22 4.84
N TYR A 493 13.09 -18.32 4.29
CA TYR A 493 12.72 -19.44 3.41
C TYR A 493 12.91 -19.03 1.95
N THR A 494 14.09 -19.33 1.40
CA THR A 494 14.35 -19.23 -0.03
C THR A 494 13.82 -20.47 -0.75
N TYR A 495 13.10 -20.26 -1.85
CA TYR A 495 12.53 -21.30 -2.70
C TYR A 495 12.75 -20.99 -4.18
N ASP A 496 12.67 -22.01 -5.04
CA ASP A 496 12.73 -21.83 -6.50
C ASP A 496 11.42 -21.19 -6.98
N TRP A 497 11.44 -19.86 -7.11
CA TRP A 497 10.27 -19.04 -7.43
C TRP A 497 9.77 -19.20 -8.87
N ARG A 498 10.42 -20.01 -9.70
CA ARG A 498 10.00 -20.34 -11.07
C ARG A 498 8.92 -21.43 -11.12
N LYS A 499 8.84 -22.24 -10.05
CA LYS A 499 8.13 -23.52 -9.99
C LYS A 499 6.78 -23.43 -9.26
N ASP A 500 6.01 -24.51 -9.39
CA ASP A 500 4.73 -24.73 -8.72
C ASP A 500 4.77 -24.45 -7.20
N ILE A 501 4.00 -23.45 -6.75
CA ILE A 501 3.82 -23.08 -5.34
C ILE A 501 3.36 -24.26 -4.48
N ARG A 502 2.66 -25.26 -5.05
CA ARG A 502 2.22 -26.46 -4.31
C ARG A 502 3.40 -27.23 -3.68
N LYS A 503 4.57 -27.24 -4.35
CA LYS A 503 5.75 -28.03 -3.95
C LYS A 503 6.44 -27.49 -2.69
N THR A 504 6.41 -26.18 -2.46
CA THR A 504 7.08 -25.53 -1.31
C THR A 504 6.58 -26.00 0.06
N LYS A 505 5.42 -26.66 0.13
CA LYS A 505 4.78 -27.06 1.39
C LYS A 505 5.63 -28.02 2.22
N GLN A 506 6.36 -28.94 1.60
CA GLN A 506 7.19 -29.92 2.31
C GLN A 506 8.48 -29.29 2.83
N ASP A 507 9.15 -28.45 2.04
CA ASP A 507 10.39 -27.79 2.45
C ASP A 507 10.14 -26.74 3.55
N LEU A 508 9.01 -26.01 3.47
CA LEU A 508 8.60 -25.06 4.51
C LEU A 508 8.16 -25.77 5.81
N GLU A 509 7.52 -26.94 5.72
CA GLU A 509 7.26 -27.81 6.89
C GLU A 509 8.58 -28.24 7.55
N ALA A 510 9.55 -28.72 6.76
CA ALA A 510 10.86 -29.13 7.25
C ALA A 510 11.64 -27.97 7.92
N LEU A 511 11.62 -26.77 7.33
CA LEU A 511 12.18 -25.58 7.95
C LEU A 511 11.44 -25.22 9.25
N ILE A 512 10.11 -25.26 9.27
CA ILE A 512 9.33 -24.90 10.46
C ILE A 512 9.65 -25.82 11.64
N GLU A 513 9.79 -27.14 11.42
CA GLU A 513 10.18 -28.07 12.48
C GLU A 513 11.64 -27.87 12.97
N ASP A 514 12.59 -27.62 12.07
CA ASP A 514 13.97 -27.23 12.42
C ASP A 514 14.03 -25.92 13.22
N VAL A 515 13.24 -24.91 12.83
CA VAL A 515 13.11 -23.61 13.51
C VAL A 515 12.50 -23.78 14.91
N LYS A 516 11.46 -24.60 15.05
CA LYS A 516 10.85 -24.95 16.35
C LYS A 516 11.87 -25.67 17.25
N GLN A 517 12.64 -26.61 16.69
CA GLN A 517 13.69 -27.33 17.42
C GLN A 517 14.83 -26.40 17.90
N LYS A 518 15.29 -25.48 17.04
CA LYS A 518 16.38 -24.53 17.35
C LYS A 518 15.98 -23.44 18.34
N SER A 519 14.75 -22.93 18.23
CA SER A 519 14.23 -21.86 19.09
C SER A 519 13.61 -22.35 20.41
N GLY A 520 13.28 -23.64 20.49
CA GLY A 520 12.49 -24.22 21.59
C GLY A 520 11.04 -23.74 21.63
N GLN A 521 10.53 -23.08 20.59
CA GLN A 521 9.17 -22.55 20.53
C GLN A 521 8.21 -23.52 19.82
N PRO A 522 6.94 -23.63 20.28
CA PRO A 522 5.97 -24.55 19.68
C PRO A 522 5.40 -24.05 18.35
N GLN A 523 5.62 -22.78 17.99
CA GLN A 523 5.08 -22.13 16.80
C GLN A 523 6.08 -21.12 16.23
N VAL A 524 5.85 -20.68 14.99
CA VAL A 524 6.59 -19.60 14.33
C VAL A 524 5.69 -18.39 14.02
N ASN A 525 6.28 -17.22 13.78
CA ASN A 525 5.64 -16.13 13.06
C ASN A 525 6.13 -16.16 11.60
N ILE A 526 5.24 -15.94 10.63
CA ILE A 526 5.61 -15.81 9.22
C ILE A 526 5.40 -14.36 8.78
N VAL A 527 6.41 -13.78 8.13
CA VAL A 527 6.32 -12.49 7.42
C VAL A 527 6.56 -12.77 5.95
N ALA A 528 5.58 -12.45 5.09
CA ALA A 528 5.61 -12.86 3.69
C ALA A 528 5.29 -11.69 2.75
N HIS A 529 6.06 -11.57 1.66
CA HIS A 529 5.92 -10.52 0.65
C HIS A 529 5.47 -11.07 -0.71
N SER A 530 4.55 -10.40 -1.39
CA SER A 530 4.15 -10.71 -2.77
C SER A 530 3.80 -12.21 -2.94
N MET A 531 4.35 -12.91 -3.93
CA MET A 531 4.11 -14.36 -4.12
C MET A 531 4.46 -15.23 -2.88
N GLY A 532 5.36 -14.78 -2.00
CA GLY A 532 5.68 -15.47 -0.75
C GLY A 532 4.47 -15.64 0.18
N GLY A 533 3.46 -14.76 0.09
CA GLY A 533 2.20 -14.93 0.81
C GLY A 533 1.35 -16.08 0.26
N LEU A 534 1.47 -16.41 -1.03
CA LEU A 534 0.80 -17.58 -1.61
C LEU A 534 1.48 -18.88 -1.16
N VAL A 535 2.82 -18.88 -1.05
CA VAL A 535 3.60 -19.95 -0.39
C VAL A 535 3.13 -20.14 1.07
N ALA A 536 3.03 -19.05 1.83
CA ALA A 536 2.53 -19.10 3.21
C ALA A 536 1.07 -19.63 3.30
N ARG A 537 0.17 -19.17 2.42
CA ARG A 537 -1.24 -19.65 2.40
C ARG A 537 -1.38 -21.09 1.91
N ASN A 538 -0.55 -21.54 0.95
CA ASN A 538 -0.47 -22.95 0.56
C ASN A 538 -0.08 -23.84 1.75
N TYR A 539 0.88 -23.40 2.58
CA TYR A 539 1.25 -24.08 3.80
C TYR A 539 0.07 -24.16 4.81
N ILE A 540 -0.48 -23.02 5.21
CA ILE A 540 -1.52 -22.94 6.26
C ILE A 540 -2.92 -23.43 5.84
N SER A 541 -3.13 -23.82 4.58
CA SER A 541 -4.37 -24.45 4.10
C SER A 541 -4.74 -25.73 4.88
N ALA A 542 -3.75 -26.44 5.43
CA ALA A 542 -3.97 -27.59 6.32
C ALA A 542 -3.96 -27.13 7.79
N SER A 543 -4.95 -27.56 8.56
CA SER A 543 -5.10 -27.19 9.98
C SER A 543 -3.93 -27.64 10.86
N GLU A 544 -3.28 -28.76 10.55
CA GLU A 544 -2.08 -29.21 11.25
C GLU A 544 -0.89 -28.26 11.02
N SER A 545 -0.57 -27.94 9.77
CA SER A 545 0.43 -26.93 9.40
C SER A 545 0.10 -25.55 9.96
N ALA A 546 -1.19 -25.16 9.95
CA ALA A 546 -1.64 -23.92 10.56
C ALA A 546 -1.41 -23.85 12.07
N SER A 547 -1.57 -24.96 12.79
CA SER A 547 -1.33 -25.00 14.25
C SER A 547 0.12 -24.64 14.65
N LYS A 548 1.07 -24.77 13.72
CA LYS A 548 2.49 -24.44 13.90
C LYS A 548 2.79 -22.94 13.67
N VAL A 549 1.78 -22.12 13.34
CA VAL A 549 1.91 -20.67 13.05
C VAL A 549 1.10 -19.82 14.03
N ASN A 550 1.76 -18.87 14.72
CA ASN A 550 1.14 -17.96 15.68
C ASN A 550 0.58 -16.69 15.00
N LYS A 551 1.34 -16.10 14.08
CA LYS A 551 0.99 -14.91 13.30
C LYS A 551 1.42 -15.12 11.84
N LEU A 552 0.54 -14.81 10.90
CA LEU A 552 0.90 -14.62 9.49
C LEU A 552 0.71 -13.14 9.14
N ILE A 553 1.80 -12.47 8.82
CA ILE A 553 1.84 -11.06 8.43
C ILE A 553 2.19 -11.01 6.94
N THR A 554 1.34 -10.36 6.15
CA THR A 554 1.45 -10.37 4.69
C THR A 554 1.63 -8.95 4.15
N LEU A 555 2.40 -8.81 3.07
CA LEU A 555 2.80 -7.53 2.46
C LEU A 555 2.51 -7.58 0.95
N GLY A 556 1.43 -6.93 0.50
CA GLY A 556 1.09 -6.79 -0.93
C GLY A 556 0.88 -8.11 -1.67
N ILE A 557 0.08 -9.03 -1.13
CA ILE A 557 -0.05 -10.37 -1.73
C ILE A 557 -1.05 -10.35 -2.90
N PRO A 558 -0.73 -10.89 -4.08
CA PRO A 558 -1.70 -11.12 -5.15
C PRO A 558 -2.60 -12.34 -4.82
N HIS A 559 -3.43 -12.23 -3.77
CA HIS A 559 -4.29 -13.34 -3.34
C HIS A 559 -5.26 -13.78 -4.43
N LEU A 560 -5.71 -12.87 -5.30
CA LEU A 560 -6.56 -13.17 -6.46
C LEU A 560 -5.78 -13.12 -7.79
N GLY A 561 -4.45 -12.98 -7.75
CA GLY A 561 -3.63 -12.69 -8.92
C GLY A 561 -3.55 -11.19 -9.27
N ALA A 562 -2.84 -10.85 -10.33
CA ALA A 562 -2.62 -9.48 -10.79
C ALA A 562 -2.56 -9.37 -12.32
N VAL A 563 -3.13 -8.31 -12.89
CA VAL A 563 -3.18 -8.09 -14.35
C VAL A 563 -1.79 -7.83 -14.93
N THR A 564 -0.86 -7.29 -14.14
CA THR A 564 0.57 -7.20 -14.51
C THR A 564 1.15 -8.56 -14.91
N SER A 565 0.77 -9.65 -14.23
CA SER A 565 1.23 -11.02 -14.58
C SER A 565 0.62 -11.55 -15.87
N LEU A 566 -0.60 -11.10 -16.22
CA LEU A 566 -1.21 -11.36 -17.53
C LEU A 566 -0.46 -10.59 -18.62
N LYS A 567 -0.16 -9.31 -18.39
CA LYS A 567 0.68 -8.50 -19.29
C LYS A 567 2.06 -9.12 -19.53
N SER A 568 2.77 -9.54 -18.48
CA SER A 568 4.11 -10.16 -18.59
C SER A 568 4.14 -11.37 -19.52
N LEU A 569 3.12 -12.23 -19.47
CA LEU A 569 3.04 -13.42 -20.33
C LEU A 569 2.65 -13.07 -21.78
N VAL A 570 1.71 -12.13 -21.96
CA VAL A 570 1.13 -11.82 -23.27
C VAL A 570 2.06 -10.88 -24.08
N TYR A 571 2.38 -9.71 -23.55
CA TYR A 571 3.14 -8.64 -24.23
C TYR A 571 4.53 -8.39 -23.64
N GLY A 572 4.82 -8.95 -22.46
CA GLY A 572 6.01 -8.62 -21.70
C GLY A 572 5.84 -7.43 -20.77
N PHE A 573 6.76 -7.31 -19.81
CA PHE A 573 6.78 -6.22 -18.83
C PHE A 573 8.20 -6.03 -18.32
N ALA A 574 8.80 -4.86 -18.56
CA ALA A 574 10.17 -4.58 -18.13
C ALA A 574 10.25 -4.47 -16.60
N ILE A 575 11.18 -5.19 -15.98
CA ILE A 575 11.39 -5.17 -14.53
C ILE A 575 12.60 -4.27 -14.25
N GLY A 576 12.35 -3.01 -13.89
CA GLY A 576 13.38 -2.00 -13.61
C GLY A 576 13.38 -1.51 -12.16
N ARG A 577 14.57 -1.14 -11.64
CA ARG A 577 14.78 -0.40 -10.38
C ARG A 577 15.80 0.72 -10.59
N PRO A 578 15.52 1.97 -10.21
CA PRO A 578 16.52 3.05 -10.26
C PRO A 578 17.62 2.85 -9.21
N PHE A 579 18.87 3.02 -9.63
CA PHE A 579 20.09 2.90 -8.83
C PHE A 579 20.99 4.13 -9.05
N GLY A 580 20.65 5.22 -8.37
CA GLY A 580 21.23 6.53 -8.70
C GLY A 580 20.70 6.99 -10.07
N PRO A 581 21.55 7.45 -11.00
CA PRO A 581 21.14 7.95 -12.31
C PRO A 581 20.97 6.85 -13.39
N ILE A 582 20.94 5.56 -13.02
CA ILE A 582 20.84 4.42 -13.95
C ILE A 582 19.71 3.50 -13.49
N THR A 583 18.87 3.02 -14.42
CA THR A 583 17.91 1.94 -14.14
C THR A 583 18.61 0.58 -14.31
N ILE A 584 18.53 -0.29 -13.30
CA ILE A 584 18.96 -1.69 -13.37
C ILE A 584 17.72 -2.52 -13.69
N GLY A 585 17.75 -3.39 -14.70
CA GLY A 585 16.56 -4.14 -15.07
C GLY A 585 16.71 -5.21 -16.13
N VAL A 586 15.58 -5.85 -16.43
CA VAL A 586 15.43 -6.87 -17.47
C VAL A 586 14.36 -6.38 -18.46
N SER A 587 14.64 -6.49 -19.77
CA SER A 587 13.76 -5.97 -20.82
C SER A 587 12.39 -6.67 -20.83
N GLY A 588 11.38 -6.01 -21.40
CA GLY A 588 10.02 -6.56 -21.43
C GLY A 588 9.92 -7.89 -22.20
N SER A 589 10.73 -8.07 -23.24
CA SER A 589 10.78 -9.29 -24.05
C SER A 589 11.53 -10.42 -23.34
N GLU A 590 12.69 -10.16 -22.73
CA GLU A 590 13.43 -11.15 -21.94
C GLU A 590 12.59 -11.66 -20.75
N VAL A 591 11.89 -10.76 -20.04
CA VAL A 591 10.93 -11.16 -18.98
C VAL A 591 9.83 -12.07 -19.52
N ARG A 592 9.31 -11.80 -20.73
CA ARG A 592 8.26 -12.63 -21.36
C ARG A 592 8.79 -14.00 -21.71
N ASP A 593 9.94 -14.08 -22.36
CA ASP A 593 10.47 -15.32 -22.94
C ASP A 593 11.03 -16.26 -21.86
N ILE A 594 11.56 -15.72 -20.75
CA ILE A 594 11.76 -16.50 -19.51
C ILE A 594 10.41 -16.97 -18.93
N ALA A 595 9.41 -16.09 -18.82
CA ALA A 595 8.13 -16.36 -18.17
C ALA A 595 7.26 -17.43 -18.87
N LEU A 596 7.46 -17.68 -20.18
CA LEU A 596 6.63 -18.60 -21.00
C LEU A 596 6.38 -19.96 -20.34
N ASN A 597 7.36 -20.51 -19.63
CA ASN A 597 7.29 -21.82 -18.97
C ASN A 597 7.35 -21.74 -17.43
N LEU A 598 7.23 -20.55 -16.83
CA LEU A 598 7.22 -20.43 -15.37
C LEU A 598 5.82 -20.65 -14.82
N LEU A 599 5.54 -21.86 -14.33
CA LEU A 599 4.24 -22.21 -13.73
C LEU A 599 3.83 -21.25 -12.59
N SER A 600 4.79 -20.65 -11.89
CA SER A 600 4.53 -19.61 -10.89
C SER A 600 3.92 -18.32 -11.47
N PHE A 601 4.30 -17.89 -12.68
CA PHE A 601 3.68 -16.75 -13.37
C PHE A 601 2.22 -17.07 -13.75
N TYR A 602 1.93 -18.28 -14.25
CA TYR A 602 0.55 -18.71 -14.48
C TYR A 602 -0.26 -18.78 -13.16
N GLN A 603 0.37 -19.12 -12.03
CA GLN A 603 -0.27 -19.07 -10.71
C GLN A 603 -0.48 -17.63 -10.18
N LEU A 604 0.09 -16.60 -10.83
CA LEU A 604 -0.07 -15.18 -10.49
C LEU A 604 -1.07 -14.41 -11.38
N VAL A 605 -1.59 -15.00 -12.46
CA VAL A 605 -2.62 -14.35 -13.30
C VAL A 605 -3.96 -14.20 -12.54
N PRO A 606 -4.86 -13.29 -12.96
CA PRO A 606 -6.17 -13.10 -12.33
C PRO A 606 -6.97 -14.40 -12.24
N SER A 607 -7.24 -14.87 -11.02
CA SER A 607 -7.99 -16.11 -10.78
C SER A 607 -9.48 -15.93 -11.07
N LYS A 608 -10.21 -17.04 -11.12
CA LYS A 608 -11.69 -17.04 -11.22
C LYS A 608 -12.37 -16.18 -10.14
N LYS A 609 -11.77 -16.05 -8.94
CA LYS A 609 -12.24 -15.14 -7.89
C LYS A 609 -11.92 -13.66 -8.15
N TYR A 610 -10.89 -13.33 -8.92
CA TYR A 610 -10.63 -11.95 -9.35
C TYR A 610 -11.85 -11.38 -10.10
N PHE A 611 -12.45 -12.17 -11.00
CA PHE A 611 -13.63 -11.77 -11.78
C PHE A 611 -14.92 -11.62 -10.94
N GLU A 612 -14.97 -12.18 -9.71
CA GLU A 612 -16.05 -11.90 -8.75
C GLU A 612 -15.87 -10.54 -8.06
N PHE A 613 -14.62 -10.17 -7.73
CA PHE A 613 -14.29 -8.87 -7.12
C PHE A 613 -14.30 -7.71 -8.13
N TYR A 614 -13.84 -7.94 -9.36
CA TYR A 614 -13.65 -6.94 -10.40
C TYR A 614 -14.63 -7.15 -11.56
N ASN A 615 -15.93 -7.18 -11.23
CA ASN A 615 -17.01 -7.37 -12.18
C ASN A 615 -17.49 -6.03 -12.76
N ASN A 616 -17.44 -5.90 -14.10
CA ASN A 616 -17.85 -4.70 -14.83
C ASN A 616 -19.37 -4.40 -14.76
N SER A 617 -20.17 -5.29 -14.17
CA SER A 617 -21.62 -5.09 -13.95
C SER A 617 -21.99 -3.84 -13.13
N THR A 618 -21.01 -3.20 -12.48
CA THR A 618 -21.15 -1.96 -11.70
C THR A 618 -20.70 -0.70 -12.46
N GLN A 619 -20.11 -0.85 -13.66
CA GLN A 619 -19.38 0.19 -14.40
C GLN A 619 -18.25 0.90 -13.60
N GLN A 620 -17.86 0.38 -12.43
CA GLN A 620 -16.89 1.02 -11.52
C GLN A 620 -15.61 0.20 -11.29
N LEU A 621 -15.61 -1.08 -11.68
CA LEU A 621 -14.46 -1.98 -11.57
C LEU A 621 -14.25 -2.71 -12.90
N VAL A 622 -13.07 -2.55 -13.49
CA VAL A 622 -12.74 -3.09 -14.81
C VAL A 622 -12.30 -4.56 -14.73
N SER A 623 -12.74 -5.36 -15.71
CA SER A 623 -12.29 -6.75 -15.90
C SER A 623 -10.87 -6.76 -16.51
N PRO A 624 -9.98 -7.72 -16.15
CA PRO A 624 -8.58 -7.75 -16.60
C PRO A 624 -8.31 -7.58 -18.11
N TYR A 625 -9.23 -8.01 -18.95
CA TYR A 625 -9.05 -8.01 -20.40
C TYR A 625 -10.36 -7.71 -21.13
N TYR A 626 -10.26 -6.87 -22.16
CA TYR A 626 -11.34 -6.49 -23.05
C TYR A 626 -10.81 -6.62 -24.49
N ASP A 627 -11.46 -7.44 -25.31
CA ASP A 627 -11.08 -7.67 -26.70
C ASP A 627 -12.18 -7.19 -27.64
N HIS A 628 -12.06 -5.99 -28.20
CA HIS A 628 -12.93 -5.59 -29.32
C HIS A 628 -12.40 -6.08 -30.67
N SER A 629 -11.12 -6.43 -30.75
CA SER A 629 -10.45 -6.79 -31.99
C SER A 629 -10.76 -8.19 -32.53
N ASP A 630 -11.27 -9.09 -31.68
CA ASP A 630 -11.37 -10.54 -31.95
C ASP A 630 -9.97 -11.11 -32.25
N ILE A 631 -9.01 -10.83 -31.35
CA ILE A 631 -7.58 -11.01 -31.63
C ILE A 631 -7.22 -12.47 -31.92
N ASP A 632 -7.83 -13.39 -31.16
CA ASP A 632 -7.72 -14.84 -31.32
C ASP A 632 -8.67 -15.43 -32.38
N LYS A 633 -9.53 -14.59 -32.97
CA LYS A 633 -10.49 -14.89 -34.05
C LYS A 633 -11.58 -15.91 -33.66
N ASN A 634 -11.89 -16.00 -32.36
CA ASN A 634 -12.89 -16.93 -31.84
C ASN A 634 -14.36 -16.43 -31.99
N LYS A 635 -14.56 -15.17 -32.43
CA LYS A 635 -15.82 -14.43 -32.57
C LYS A 635 -16.50 -14.06 -31.23
N LYS A 636 -15.72 -13.73 -30.20
CA LYS A 636 -16.20 -13.31 -28.86
C LYS A 636 -15.55 -12.00 -28.43
N THR A 637 -16.02 -10.91 -29.00
CA THR A 637 -15.60 -9.57 -28.61
C THR A 637 -16.24 -9.10 -27.29
N GLY A 638 -15.64 -8.06 -26.70
CA GLY A 638 -16.10 -7.39 -25.49
C GLY A 638 -15.27 -7.73 -24.25
N VAL A 639 -15.89 -7.58 -23.06
CA VAL A 639 -15.26 -7.97 -21.79
C VAL A 639 -15.12 -9.49 -21.74
N LEU A 640 -13.88 -9.98 -21.61
CA LEU A 640 -13.63 -11.41 -21.45
C LEU A 640 -13.95 -11.87 -20.03
N ASN A 641 -14.43 -13.11 -19.89
CA ASN A 641 -14.48 -13.83 -18.61
C ASN A 641 -13.27 -14.77 -18.45
N PHE A 642 -13.05 -15.28 -17.23
CA PHE A 642 -11.92 -16.15 -16.88
C PHE A 642 -11.65 -17.29 -17.90
N ASN A 643 -12.68 -17.98 -18.38
CA ASN A 643 -12.52 -19.10 -19.32
C ASN A 643 -12.02 -18.64 -20.71
N GLN A 644 -12.30 -17.39 -21.11
CA GLN A 644 -11.88 -16.85 -22.41
C GLN A 644 -10.41 -16.42 -22.43
N LEU A 645 -9.79 -16.14 -21.28
CA LEU A 645 -8.35 -15.83 -21.20
C LEU A 645 -7.49 -16.97 -21.77
N ARG A 646 -7.97 -18.23 -21.69
CA ARG A 646 -7.24 -19.39 -22.22
C ARG A 646 -7.00 -19.27 -23.74
N SER A 647 -7.96 -18.76 -24.49
CA SER A 647 -7.85 -18.60 -25.95
C SER A 647 -6.92 -17.44 -26.33
N VAL A 648 -6.86 -16.38 -25.53
CA VAL A 648 -5.84 -15.32 -25.64
C VAL A 648 -4.44 -15.92 -25.43
N PHE A 649 -4.22 -16.69 -24.36
CA PHE A 649 -2.94 -17.37 -24.14
C PHE A 649 -2.57 -18.33 -25.30
N GLU A 650 -3.55 -19.04 -25.86
CA GLU A 650 -3.33 -19.94 -27.00
C GLU A 650 -2.90 -19.17 -28.27
N TYR A 651 -3.53 -18.03 -28.57
CA TYR A 651 -3.17 -17.15 -29.67
C TYR A 651 -1.75 -16.57 -29.54
N PHE A 652 -1.40 -16.07 -28.35
CA PHE A 652 -0.05 -15.53 -28.07
C PHE A 652 1.03 -16.62 -27.91
N LYS A 653 0.66 -17.90 -28.10
CA LYS A 653 1.52 -19.10 -27.99
C LYS A 653 2.12 -19.30 -26.60
N ASN A 654 1.42 -18.84 -25.57
CA ASN A 654 1.76 -19.16 -24.18
C ASN A 654 1.44 -20.63 -23.86
N ASN A 655 2.06 -21.15 -22.82
CA ASN A 655 1.90 -22.54 -22.40
C ASN A 655 0.56 -22.76 -21.68
N VAL A 656 -0.50 -23.01 -22.45
CA VAL A 656 -1.87 -23.22 -21.95
C VAL A 656 -2.00 -24.43 -21.01
N PHE A 657 -1.10 -25.43 -21.10
CA PHE A 657 -1.05 -26.54 -20.16
C PHE A 657 -0.64 -26.08 -18.75
N LEU A 658 0.29 -25.13 -18.63
CA LEU A 658 0.62 -24.50 -17.34
C LEU A 658 -0.48 -23.56 -16.84
N PHE A 659 -1.23 -22.90 -17.73
CA PHE A 659 -2.44 -22.16 -17.35
C PHE A 659 -3.53 -23.08 -16.79
N ASP A 660 -3.77 -24.23 -17.40
CA ASP A 660 -4.74 -25.22 -16.93
C ASP A 660 -4.33 -25.78 -15.55
N ILE A 661 -3.05 -26.12 -15.34
CA ILE A 661 -2.51 -26.55 -14.03
C ILE A 661 -2.58 -25.44 -12.96
N ALA A 662 -2.29 -24.18 -13.34
CA ALA A 662 -2.42 -23.05 -12.44
C ALA A 662 -3.88 -22.81 -12.03
N THR A 663 -4.82 -23.05 -12.95
CA THR A 663 -6.26 -22.99 -12.69
C THR A 663 -6.69 -24.04 -11.66
N GLU A 664 -6.22 -25.29 -11.77
CA GLU A 664 -6.48 -26.33 -10.74
C GLU A 664 -5.96 -25.89 -9.35
N TYR A 665 -4.75 -25.35 -9.29
CA TYR A 665 -4.19 -24.84 -8.04
C TYR A 665 -5.07 -23.72 -7.47
N ARG A 666 -5.47 -22.74 -8.29
CA ARG A 666 -6.32 -21.62 -7.85
C ARG A 666 -7.70 -22.08 -7.40
N GLU A 667 -8.36 -22.98 -8.13
CA GLU A 667 -9.64 -23.56 -7.68
C GLU A 667 -9.49 -24.36 -6.37
N SER A 668 -8.29 -24.83 -6.00
CA SER A 668 -8.04 -25.46 -4.70
C SER A 668 -7.73 -24.42 -3.59
N ALA A 669 -6.89 -23.42 -3.88
CA ALA A 669 -6.40 -22.43 -2.93
C ALA A 669 -7.45 -21.37 -2.58
N ASP A 670 -8.23 -20.93 -3.57
CA ASP A 670 -9.21 -19.86 -3.41
C ASP A 670 -10.37 -20.27 -2.47
N LYS A 671 -10.58 -21.59 -2.27
CA LYS A 671 -11.52 -22.19 -1.30
C LYS A 671 -11.08 -22.06 0.17
N PHE A 672 -9.86 -21.59 0.43
CA PHE A 672 -9.31 -21.36 1.79
C PHE A 672 -8.92 -19.89 2.02
N LEU A 673 -9.49 -18.96 1.24
CA LEU A 673 -9.27 -17.52 1.44
C LEU A 673 -9.98 -17.02 2.71
N ASP A 674 -11.19 -17.51 2.96
CA ASP A 674 -12.05 -17.20 4.11
C ASP A 674 -11.74 -18.03 5.38
N GLN A 675 -10.90 -19.06 5.28
CA GLN A 675 -10.58 -20.01 6.35
C GLN A 675 -9.15 -19.81 6.87
N PRO A 676 -8.95 -19.16 8.04
CA PRO A 676 -7.62 -18.84 8.56
C PRO A 676 -7.04 -19.97 9.44
N ASN A 677 -7.76 -21.09 9.60
CA ASN A 677 -7.38 -22.24 10.44
C ASN A 677 -6.94 -21.88 11.88
N GLY A 678 -7.49 -20.78 12.44
CA GLY A 678 -7.20 -20.28 13.79
C GLY A 678 -5.99 -19.34 13.90
N ILE A 679 -5.29 -19.03 12.79
CA ILE A 679 -4.12 -18.14 12.79
C ILE A 679 -4.55 -16.68 12.91
N LYS A 680 -3.72 -15.87 13.59
CA LYS A 680 -3.81 -14.41 13.59
C LYS A 680 -3.27 -13.86 12.26
N LEU A 681 -4.16 -13.55 11.32
CA LEU A 681 -3.84 -13.03 10.00
C LEU A 681 -3.81 -11.48 10.00
N PHE A 682 -2.77 -10.91 9.39
CA PHE A 682 -2.58 -9.48 9.21
C PHE A 682 -2.21 -9.21 7.74
N ASN A 683 -2.97 -8.36 7.06
CA ASN A 683 -2.75 -8.00 5.66
C ASN A 683 -2.34 -6.53 5.56
N ILE A 684 -1.09 -6.28 5.16
CA ILE A 684 -0.56 -4.94 4.90
C ILE A 684 -0.66 -4.70 3.39
N VAL A 685 -1.44 -3.68 3.02
CA VAL A 685 -1.93 -3.46 1.65
C VAL A 685 -1.45 -2.09 1.15
N GLY A 686 -0.67 -2.08 0.08
CA GLY A 686 -0.35 -0.84 -0.63
C GLY A 686 -1.56 -0.29 -1.38
N SER A 687 -1.67 1.03 -1.40
CA SER A 687 -2.81 1.78 -1.94
C SER A 687 -2.41 3.16 -2.44
N ASN A 688 -3.28 3.82 -3.22
CA ASN A 688 -3.01 5.07 -3.93
C ASN A 688 -1.72 5.01 -4.79
N GLN A 689 -1.47 3.87 -5.42
CA GLN A 689 -0.60 3.78 -6.58
C GLN A 689 -1.48 3.33 -7.77
N PRO A 690 -1.21 3.79 -9.00
CA PRO A 690 -1.89 3.30 -10.20
C PRO A 690 -1.35 1.90 -10.54
N THR A 691 -2.17 0.86 -10.32
CA THR A 691 -1.88 -0.53 -10.70
C THR A 691 -2.65 -0.89 -11.96
N LEU A 692 -2.07 -1.67 -12.88
CA LEU A 692 -2.77 -2.14 -14.07
C LEU A 692 -4.02 -2.95 -13.68
N GLY A 693 -5.19 -2.52 -14.16
CA GLY A 693 -6.49 -3.12 -13.87
C GLY A 693 -7.18 -3.75 -15.09
N GLN A 694 -6.91 -3.24 -16.29
CA GLN A 694 -7.43 -3.79 -17.55
C GLN A 694 -6.48 -3.47 -18.71
N ILE A 695 -6.40 -4.41 -19.64
CA ILE A 695 -5.88 -4.22 -21.00
C ILE A 695 -7.10 -4.22 -21.95
N LYS A 696 -7.21 -3.19 -22.80
CA LYS A 696 -8.20 -3.11 -23.89
C LYS A 696 -7.50 -3.29 -25.24
N GLU A 697 -7.79 -4.38 -25.95
CA GLU A 697 -7.50 -4.56 -27.37
C GLU A 697 -8.64 -3.96 -28.21
N THR A 698 -8.29 -3.08 -29.15
CA THR A 698 -9.23 -2.31 -29.98
C THR A 698 -8.63 -2.05 -31.36
N TRP A 699 -9.37 -1.38 -32.25
CA TRP A 699 -8.88 -0.93 -33.55
C TRP A 699 -8.69 0.59 -33.60
N TYR A 700 -7.64 1.03 -34.30
CA TYR A 700 -7.57 2.35 -34.93
C TYR A 700 -7.66 2.16 -36.45
N ILE A 701 -8.47 2.97 -37.13
CA ILE A 701 -8.86 2.69 -38.52
C ILE A 701 -8.40 3.81 -39.44
N THR A 702 -7.37 3.52 -40.25
CA THR A 702 -6.83 4.48 -41.22
C THR A 702 -7.60 4.46 -42.54
N TRP A 703 -7.25 5.39 -43.43
CA TRP A 703 -7.84 5.55 -44.75
C TRP A 703 -6.72 5.53 -45.82
N PRO A 704 -6.80 4.72 -46.90
CA PRO A 704 -7.79 3.66 -47.16
C PRO A 704 -7.88 2.64 -46.02
N ILE A 705 -8.99 1.90 -45.92
CA ILE A 705 -9.33 1.11 -44.72
C ILE A 705 -8.21 0.09 -44.41
N ASN A 706 -7.48 0.35 -43.33
CA ASN A 706 -6.65 -0.65 -42.65
C ASN A 706 -7.03 -0.64 -41.16
N LEU A 707 -7.17 -1.84 -40.59
CA LEU A 707 -7.42 -2.04 -39.16
C LEU A 707 -6.06 -2.20 -38.46
N ILE A 708 -5.67 -1.22 -37.65
CA ILE A 708 -4.42 -1.21 -36.89
C ILE A 708 -4.73 -1.57 -35.43
N PRO A 709 -4.11 -2.61 -34.83
CA PRO A 709 -4.32 -2.96 -33.42
C PRO A 709 -3.96 -1.80 -32.49
N ARG A 710 -4.82 -1.53 -31.51
CA ARG A 710 -4.71 -0.38 -30.61
C ARG A 710 -4.94 -0.82 -29.17
N ARG A 711 -4.01 -0.51 -28.27
CA ARG A 711 -3.96 -1.09 -26.91
C ARG A 711 -4.01 -0.04 -25.83
N GLU A 712 -5.09 -0.03 -25.05
CA GLU A 712 -5.29 0.93 -23.97
C GLU A 712 -5.21 0.25 -22.60
N GLU A 713 -4.34 0.75 -21.73
CA GLU A 713 -4.23 0.31 -20.34
C GLU A 713 -5.10 1.18 -19.43
N ILE A 714 -5.86 0.55 -18.53
CA ILE A 714 -6.63 1.25 -17.50
C ILE A 714 -6.03 0.95 -16.12
N PHE A 715 -5.68 2.01 -15.40
CA PHE A 715 -5.16 1.93 -14.04
C PHE A 715 -6.29 1.93 -13.00
N ILE A 716 -6.09 1.20 -11.91
CA ILE A 716 -6.96 1.12 -10.73
C ILE A 716 -6.12 1.27 -9.46
N ASN A 717 -6.77 1.45 -8.31
CA ASN A 717 -6.08 1.52 -7.03
C ASN A 717 -5.38 0.19 -6.70
N GLY A 718 -4.13 0.27 -6.25
CA GLY A 718 -3.35 -0.82 -5.68
C GLY A 718 -1.98 -0.32 -5.24
N ASP A 719 -0.98 -1.20 -5.28
CA ASP A 719 0.41 -0.93 -4.87
C ASP A 719 1.40 -0.70 -6.02
N ASP A 720 0.93 -0.46 -7.26
CA ASP A 720 1.64 -0.45 -8.55
C ASP A 720 1.74 -1.82 -9.26
N THR A 721 1.71 -2.92 -8.50
CA THR A 721 1.86 -4.28 -9.03
C THR A 721 0.62 -5.14 -8.79
N VAL A 722 0.02 -5.02 -7.61
CA VAL A 722 -1.12 -5.82 -7.13
C VAL A 722 -2.35 -4.93 -6.92
N PRO A 723 -3.49 -5.25 -7.56
CA PRO A 723 -4.75 -4.53 -7.37
C PRO A 723 -5.28 -4.58 -5.93
N LEU A 724 -5.85 -3.48 -5.44
CA LEU A 724 -6.20 -3.28 -4.02
C LEU A 724 -7.00 -4.43 -3.40
N TYR A 725 -8.05 -4.91 -4.07
CA TYR A 725 -8.92 -5.98 -3.58
C TYR A 725 -8.32 -7.38 -3.74
N SER A 726 -7.32 -7.54 -4.62
CA SER A 726 -6.48 -8.75 -4.65
C SER A 726 -5.57 -8.84 -3.42
N ALA A 727 -5.10 -7.71 -2.89
CA ALA A 727 -4.29 -7.65 -1.67
C ALA A 727 -5.12 -7.62 -0.37
N SER A 728 -6.24 -6.91 -0.32
CA SER A 728 -7.09 -6.83 0.87
C SER A 728 -8.00 -8.04 1.08
N LEU A 729 -8.35 -8.77 0.01
CA LEU A 729 -9.46 -9.73 -0.04
C LEU A 729 -10.82 -9.15 0.37
N LYS A 730 -10.97 -7.82 0.29
CA LYS A 730 -12.16 -7.10 0.79
C LYS A 730 -12.51 -5.90 -0.10
N SER A 731 -13.71 -5.92 -0.64
CA SER A 731 -14.38 -4.83 -1.35
C SER A 731 -15.68 -4.43 -0.65
N ASP A 732 -16.38 -3.45 -1.20
CA ASP A 732 -17.66 -2.94 -0.66
C ASP A 732 -18.83 -3.96 -0.76
N HIS A 733 -18.63 -5.07 -1.47
CA HIS A 733 -19.66 -6.09 -1.74
C HIS A 733 -19.24 -7.54 -1.41
N LEU A 734 -17.94 -7.80 -1.20
CA LEU A 734 -17.41 -9.13 -0.92
C LEU A 734 -16.21 -9.05 0.04
N ASP A 735 -16.23 -9.87 1.10
CA ASP A 735 -15.18 -9.95 2.11
C ASP A 735 -14.74 -11.41 2.30
N LEU A 736 -13.57 -11.75 1.73
CA LEU A 736 -12.87 -13.02 1.92
C LEU A 736 -11.62 -12.84 2.81
N SER A 737 -11.53 -11.76 3.60
CA SER A 737 -10.36 -11.47 4.44
C SER A 737 -10.20 -12.41 5.64
N ALA A 738 -11.14 -13.33 5.87
CA ALA A 738 -11.16 -14.27 7.00
C ALA A 738 -11.13 -13.61 8.40
N GLY A 739 -11.52 -12.32 8.49
CA GLY A 739 -11.37 -11.54 9.72
C GLY A 739 -9.93 -11.08 10.01
N ALA A 740 -9.06 -11.06 8.99
CA ALA A 740 -7.73 -10.48 9.09
C ALA A 740 -7.78 -9.02 9.53
N LYS A 741 -6.74 -8.58 10.25
CA LYS A 741 -6.50 -7.14 10.41
C LYS A 741 -5.86 -6.60 9.14
N ILE A 742 -6.61 -5.80 8.39
CA ILE A 742 -6.13 -5.11 7.19
C ILE A 742 -5.55 -3.76 7.62
N TYR A 743 -4.38 -3.43 7.10
CA TYR A 743 -3.68 -2.16 7.30
C TYR A 743 -3.29 -1.58 5.95
N TYR A 744 -3.77 -0.38 5.63
CA TYR A 744 -3.48 0.29 4.37
C TYR A 744 -2.32 1.26 4.51
N VAL A 745 -1.43 1.25 3.52
CA VAL A 745 -0.27 2.15 3.40
C VAL A 745 -0.24 2.78 2.00
N GLU A 746 0.31 4.00 1.89
CA GLU A 746 0.62 4.60 0.58
C GLU A 746 2.07 4.29 0.20
N GLN A 747 2.30 3.12 -0.41
CA GLN A 747 3.61 2.66 -0.87
C GLN A 747 3.51 1.86 -2.16
N LYS A 748 4.56 1.92 -2.98
CA LYS A 748 4.82 1.01 -4.11
C LYS A 748 5.12 -0.42 -3.63
N HIS A 749 4.81 -1.43 -4.44
CA HIS A 749 4.96 -2.85 -4.12
C HIS A 749 6.37 -3.18 -3.65
N ASN A 750 7.35 -2.78 -4.46
CA ASN A 750 8.78 -2.94 -4.22
C ASN A 750 9.31 -2.18 -2.99
N ASP A 751 8.50 -1.28 -2.39
CA ASP A 751 8.84 -0.46 -1.23
C ASP A 751 8.21 -0.98 0.08
N LEU A 752 7.23 -1.90 0.00
CA LEU A 752 6.60 -2.55 1.16
C LEU A 752 7.60 -3.29 2.06
N VAL A 753 8.77 -3.63 1.53
CA VAL A 753 9.86 -4.34 2.22
C VAL A 753 11.04 -3.44 2.65
N ARG A 754 11.03 -2.14 2.34
CA ARG A 754 12.05 -1.19 2.86
C ARG A 754 11.88 -1.02 4.37
N LYS A 755 12.97 -1.10 5.15
CA LYS A 755 12.86 -1.11 6.62
C LYS A 755 12.32 0.19 7.21
N THR A 756 12.53 1.31 6.53
CA THR A 756 12.01 2.63 6.91
C THR A 756 10.56 2.87 6.48
N GLY A 757 9.97 1.99 5.65
CA GLY A 757 8.61 2.15 5.14
C GLY A 757 7.52 1.87 6.20
N PRO A 758 6.37 2.57 6.14
CA PRO A 758 5.20 2.29 6.99
C PRO A 758 4.81 0.81 7.09
N ALA A 759 4.93 0.05 5.99
CA ALA A 759 4.67 -1.39 5.97
C ALA A 759 5.59 -2.18 6.92
N MET A 760 6.92 -2.01 6.83
CA MET A 760 7.85 -2.70 7.75
C MET A 760 7.77 -2.16 9.18
N GLN A 761 7.49 -0.88 9.39
CA GLN A 761 7.20 -0.36 10.73
C GLN A 761 5.88 -0.95 11.31
N THR A 762 4.92 -1.32 10.45
CA THR A 762 3.72 -2.09 10.84
C THR A 762 4.06 -3.52 11.23
N VAL A 763 4.93 -4.21 10.47
CA VAL A 763 5.45 -5.55 10.84
C VAL A 763 6.10 -5.49 12.23
N LYS A 764 6.92 -4.48 12.48
CA LYS A 764 7.54 -4.20 13.80
C LYS A 764 6.49 -3.99 14.89
N ALA A 765 5.44 -3.20 14.67
CA ALA A 765 4.36 -3.01 15.63
C ALA A 765 3.64 -4.33 15.95
N ILE A 766 3.28 -5.12 14.93
CA ILE A 766 2.59 -6.42 15.10
C ILE A 766 3.46 -7.45 15.85
N LEU A 767 4.76 -7.51 15.58
CA LEU A 767 5.69 -8.44 16.24
C LEU A 767 6.04 -8.01 17.67
N SER A 768 6.26 -6.70 17.88
CA SER A 768 6.59 -6.16 19.21
C SER A 768 5.37 -6.06 20.14
N GLU A 769 4.17 -5.98 19.57
CA GLU A 769 2.91 -5.58 20.23
C GLU A 769 2.95 -4.14 20.76
N GLY A 770 3.58 -3.26 19.97
CA GLY A 770 3.61 -1.81 20.14
C GLY A 770 2.52 -1.08 19.35
N ASP A 771 2.54 0.25 19.45
CA ASP A 771 1.62 1.15 18.75
C ASP A 771 1.94 1.23 17.23
N LEU A 772 0.92 1.51 16.40
CA LEU A 772 1.05 1.58 14.94
C LEU A 772 1.66 2.92 14.48
N PRO A 773 2.34 2.97 13.31
CA PRO A 773 2.72 4.22 12.66
C PRO A 773 1.50 5.09 12.30
N VAL A 774 1.67 6.41 12.25
CA VAL A 774 0.59 7.38 11.96
C VAL A 774 0.21 7.34 10.46
N GLU A 775 1.12 6.87 9.63
CA GLU A 775 1.02 6.68 8.19
C GLU A 775 0.26 5.40 7.78
N VAL A 776 -0.36 4.71 8.73
CA VAL A 776 -1.01 3.40 8.56
C VAL A 776 -2.47 3.51 8.96
N LYS A 777 -3.38 3.11 8.07
CA LYS A 777 -4.82 3.31 8.22
C LYS A 777 -5.61 2.00 8.29
N SER A 778 -6.77 2.06 8.94
CA SER A 778 -7.86 1.08 8.82
C SER A 778 -8.50 1.07 7.43
N ASP A 779 -8.43 2.20 6.72
CA ASP A 779 -9.15 2.47 5.48
C ASP A 779 -8.20 2.81 4.34
N LYS A 780 -8.58 2.44 3.10
CA LYS A 780 -7.76 2.61 1.90
C LYS A 780 -7.39 4.07 1.62
N TYR A 781 -6.18 4.30 1.10
CA TYR A 781 -5.86 5.56 0.44
C TYR A 781 -6.47 5.52 -0.98
N THR A 782 -7.20 6.55 -1.39
CA THR A 782 -7.86 6.60 -2.69
C THR A 782 -6.90 7.00 -3.81
N LEU A 783 -7.05 6.40 -5.00
CA LEU A 783 -6.29 6.80 -6.19
C LEU A 783 -6.81 8.13 -6.74
N GLU A 784 -5.90 9.10 -6.86
CA GLU A 784 -6.17 10.48 -7.30
C GLU A 784 -5.11 10.89 -8.34
N GLY A 785 -5.52 11.40 -9.51
CA GLY A 785 -4.57 11.87 -10.53
C GLY A 785 -5.11 11.99 -11.94
N MET A 786 -4.20 11.91 -12.92
CA MET A 786 -4.48 12.03 -14.34
C MET A 786 -3.76 10.92 -15.11
N GLN A 787 -4.45 10.28 -16.05
CA GLN A 787 -3.84 9.36 -17.02
C GLN A 787 -3.88 9.99 -18.41
N ILE A 788 -2.82 9.79 -19.18
CA ILE A 788 -2.71 10.11 -20.60
C ILE A 788 -2.54 8.78 -21.34
N SER A 789 -3.29 8.54 -22.41
CA SER A 789 -3.10 7.41 -23.33
C SER A 789 -3.05 7.91 -24.77
N LEU A 790 -2.09 7.42 -25.55
CA LEU A 790 -1.84 7.78 -26.95
C LEU A 790 -1.20 6.63 -27.72
N ASP A 791 -1.23 6.75 -29.05
CA ASP A 791 -0.83 5.71 -30.00
C ASP A 791 0.07 6.31 -31.10
N ASP A 792 0.96 5.50 -31.67
CA ASP A 792 1.92 5.86 -32.75
C ASP A 792 2.81 7.10 -32.48
N ALA A 793 3.06 7.40 -31.20
CA ALA A 793 3.97 8.44 -30.75
C ALA A 793 4.62 8.09 -29.41
N GLU A 794 5.71 8.78 -29.09
CA GLU A 794 6.37 8.76 -27.79
C GLU A 794 5.92 9.94 -26.92
N ILE A 795 5.97 9.77 -25.60
CA ILE A 795 5.57 10.78 -24.63
C ILE A 795 6.61 10.91 -23.52
N ASP A 796 7.05 12.14 -23.32
CA ASP A 796 8.13 12.52 -22.43
C ASP A 796 7.61 13.55 -21.44
N LEU A 797 7.82 13.32 -20.14
CA LEU A 797 7.52 14.29 -19.09
C LEU A 797 8.82 14.89 -18.55
N TYR A 798 8.83 16.20 -18.32
CA TYR A 798 9.91 16.92 -17.64
C TYR A 798 9.34 17.76 -16.49
N ASP A 799 10.01 17.80 -15.34
CA ASP A 799 9.66 18.71 -14.23
C ASP A 799 10.51 20.00 -14.24
N ASP A 800 10.24 20.94 -13.32
CA ASP A 800 10.96 22.23 -13.20
C ASP A 800 12.48 22.06 -12.91
N GLU A 801 12.91 20.87 -12.48
CA GLU A 801 14.31 20.52 -12.22
C GLU A 801 14.95 19.75 -13.40
N ASN A 802 14.21 19.56 -14.50
CA ASN A 802 14.57 18.77 -15.67
C ASN A 802 14.82 17.28 -15.35
N ASN A 803 14.18 16.75 -14.31
CA ASN A 803 14.03 15.29 -14.17
C ASN A 803 13.08 14.79 -15.26
N HIS A 804 13.30 13.58 -15.78
CA HIS A 804 12.56 13.02 -16.92
C HIS A 804 11.80 11.74 -16.55
N THR A 805 10.60 11.57 -17.10
CA THR A 805 9.88 10.29 -17.14
C THR A 805 9.36 10.05 -18.55
N GLY A 806 9.85 8.99 -19.20
CA GLY A 806 9.65 8.72 -20.63
C GLY A 806 10.57 7.61 -21.11
N LEU A 807 10.82 7.52 -22.41
CA LEU A 807 11.89 6.67 -22.96
C LEU A 807 13.12 7.53 -23.29
N ASP A 808 14.31 7.00 -23.04
CA ASP A 808 15.57 7.66 -23.38
C ASP A 808 15.94 7.50 -24.87
N GLU A 809 17.12 8.00 -25.27
CA GLU A 809 17.60 7.90 -26.66
C GLU A 809 17.90 6.44 -27.11
N ASN A 810 18.03 5.50 -26.16
CA ASN A 810 18.20 4.06 -26.41
C ASN A 810 16.86 3.29 -26.42
N GLY A 811 15.76 3.92 -25.99
CA GLY A 811 14.45 3.30 -25.83
C GLY A 811 14.20 2.67 -24.44
N GLU A 812 15.06 2.94 -23.46
CA GLU A 812 14.94 2.45 -22.09
C GLU A 812 14.09 3.37 -21.21
N LEU A 813 13.49 2.80 -20.15
CA LEU A 813 12.55 3.52 -19.29
C LEU A 813 13.25 4.35 -18.22
N GLU A 814 13.14 5.67 -18.34
CA GLU A 814 13.39 6.61 -17.25
C GLU A 814 12.09 6.93 -16.48
N ASN A 815 12.17 6.94 -15.15
CA ASN A 815 11.06 7.40 -14.29
C ASN A 815 11.61 8.18 -13.10
N ASN A 816 12.24 9.32 -13.41
CA ASN A 816 12.95 10.15 -12.44
C ASN A 816 12.05 11.24 -11.81
N ILE A 817 10.86 11.52 -12.37
CA ILE A 817 9.91 12.46 -11.76
C ILE A 817 9.08 11.76 -10.67
N PRO A 818 9.13 12.22 -9.40
CA PRO A 818 8.34 11.63 -8.32
C PRO A 818 6.83 11.60 -8.60
N GLU A 819 6.18 10.51 -8.18
CA GLU A 819 4.73 10.31 -8.31
C GLU A 819 4.20 10.24 -9.76
N THR A 820 5.08 10.02 -10.73
CA THR A 820 4.76 9.63 -12.11
C THR A 820 4.99 8.14 -12.37
N TYR A 821 4.29 7.62 -13.38
CA TYR A 821 4.28 6.22 -13.79
C TYR A 821 4.13 6.18 -15.32
N TYR A 822 4.93 5.34 -15.97
CA TYR A 822 4.92 5.15 -17.42
C TYR A 822 4.76 3.67 -17.72
N SER A 823 4.00 3.34 -18.76
CA SER A 823 3.84 1.99 -19.28
C SER A 823 3.57 2.01 -20.78
N SER A 824 3.98 0.96 -21.48
CA SER A 824 3.84 0.81 -22.93
C SER A 824 3.36 -0.60 -23.30
N ILE A 825 2.63 -0.71 -24.40
CA ILE A 825 2.38 -1.97 -25.11
C ILE A 825 2.56 -1.68 -26.61
N GLU A 826 3.64 -2.19 -27.19
CA GLU A 826 4.05 -1.91 -28.57
C GLU A 826 4.05 -0.39 -28.88
N ASN A 827 3.21 0.07 -29.80
CA ASN A 827 3.12 1.49 -30.17
C ASN A 827 2.36 2.35 -29.13
N SER A 828 1.46 1.76 -28.36
CA SER A 828 0.56 2.49 -27.45
C SER A 828 1.24 2.80 -26.11
N LYS A 829 1.20 4.07 -25.69
CA LYS A 829 1.80 4.57 -24.44
C LYS A 829 0.75 5.06 -23.48
N THR A 830 0.92 4.74 -22.20
CA THR A 830 0.08 5.23 -21.11
C THR A 830 0.93 5.77 -19.96
N VAL A 831 0.62 6.98 -19.51
CA VAL A 831 1.34 7.68 -18.44
C VAL A 831 0.34 8.10 -17.37
N PHE A 832 0.66 7.90 -16.09
CA PHE A 832 -0.14 8.35 -14.95
C PHE A 832 0.65 9.36 -14.10
N ILE A 833 0.02 10.47 -13.77
CA ILE A 833 0.54 11.55 -12.91
C ILE A 833 -0.40 11.64 -11.71
N LYS A 834 0.06 11.27 -10.51
CA LYS A 834 -0.79 11.39 -9.31
C LYS A 834 -1.07 12.85 -8.97
N LYS A 835 -2.25 13.13 -8.41
CA LYS A 835 -2.75 14.48 -8.08
C LYS A 835 -1.75 15.33 -7.29
N LYS A 836 -1.01 14.70 -6.37
CA LYS A 836 0.00 15.34 -5.51
C LYS A 836 1.38 15.57 -6.16
N ALA A 837 1.58 15.19 -7.42
CA ALA A 837 2.82 15.49 -8.15
C ALA A 837 2.94 16.99 -8.44
N LYS A 838 4.15 17.44 -8.82
CA LYS A 838 4.35 18.78 -9.40
C LYS A 838 3.62 18.88 -10.76
N LYS A 839 3.53 20.11 -11.28
CA LYS A 839 3.24 20.32 -12.70
C LYS A 839 4.40 19.77 -13.53
N VAL A 840 4.11 19.31 -14.73
CA VAL A 840 5.11 18.78 -15.68
C VAL A 840 4.92 19.40 -17.05
N LYS A 841 6.02 19.59 -17.76
CA LYS A 841 6.03 19.82 -19.21
C LYS A 841 5.87 18.47 -19.89
N THR A 842 4.85 18.31 -20.72
CA THR A 842 4.64 17.14 -21.56
C THR A 842 5.10 17.46 -22.98
N LYS A 843 5.95 16.60 -23.53
CA LYS A 843 6.39 16.58 -24.92
C LYS A 843 5.90 15.28 -25.55
N ILE A 844 5.32 15.36 -26.74
CA ILE A 844 4.92 14.19 -27.54
C ILE A 844 5.68 14.27 -28.87
N THR A 845 6.29 13.16 -29.28
CA THR A 845 7.12 13.08 -30.49
C THR A 845 6.59 11.96 -31.38
N LYS A 846 6.22 12.25 -32.64
CA LYS A 846 5.70 11.23 -33.57
C LYS A 846 6.84 10.36 -34.13
N LYS A 847 6.56 9.07 -34.40
CA LYS A 847 7.57 8.11 -34.90
C LYS A 847 7.75 8.06 -36.43
N GLU A 848 6.77 8.51 -37.23
CA GLU A 848 6.88 8.54 -38.70
C GLU A 848 6.44 9.87 -39.33
N SER A 849 7.32 10.47 -40.13
CA SER A 849 7.17 11.82 -40.72
C SER A 849 6.46 11.85 -42.09
N ASN A 850 5.71 10.79 -42.44
CA ASN A 850 5.05 10.68 -43.74
C ASN A 850 3.76 11.51 -43.84
N SER A 851 3.91 12.83 -44.06
CA SER A 851 2.90 13.81 -44.48
C SER A 851 1.77 14.18 -43.50
N LYS A 852 2.05 15.17 -42.62
CA LYS A 852 1.04 15.94 -41.85
C LYS A 852 0.07 15.08 -41.02
N ASN A 853 0.59 14.02 -40.42
CA ASN A 853 -0.22 12.97 -39.80
C ASN A 853 -0.84 13.41 -38.48
N LYS A 854 -2.17 13.58 -38.51
CA LYS A 854 -3.06 13.69 -37.35
C LYS A 854 -2.61 12.79 -36.17
N LEU A 855 -2.62 13.35 -34.97
CA LEU A 855 -2.49 12.65 -33.69
C LEU A 855 -3.83 12.69 -32.95
N SER A 856 -4.12 11.65 -32.19
CA SER A 856 -5.20 11.61 -31.21
C SER A 856 -4.64 11.18 -29.84
N LEU A 857 -5.15 11.76 -28.75
CA LEU A 857 -4.80 11.36 -27.38
C LEU A 857 -6.00 11.46 -26.45
N LYS A 858 -5.98 10.68 -25.37
CA LYS A 858 -7.04 10.59 -24.37
C LYS A 858 -6.49 10.96 -23.00
N ILE A 859 -7.18 11.83 -22.27
CA ILE A 859 -6.81 12.23 -20.90
C ILE A 859 -7.95 11.86 -19.95
N ARG A 860 -7.69 11.02 -18.95
CA ARG A 860 -8.62 10.65 -17.88
C ARG A 860 -8.25 11.36 -16.58
N LYS A 861 -9.25 11.75 -15.78
CA LYS A 861 -9.05 12.25 -14.41
C LYS A 861 -9.62 11.28 -13.40
N TYR A 862 -8.80 10.95 -12.41
CA TYR A 862 -9.10 9.99 -11.35
C TYR A 862 -9.33 10.68 -10.02
N SER A 863 -10.40 10.31 -9.34
CA SER A 863 -10.66 10.65 -7.94
C SER A 863 -11.57 9.60 -7.30
N GLU A 864 -11.45 9.36 -6.00
CA GLU A 864 -12.22 8.34 -5.26
C GLU A 864 -12.11 6.92 -5.86
N ASP A 865 -10.92 6.53 -6.34
CA ASP A 865 -10.62 5.29 -7.06
C ASP A 865 -11.20 5.16 -8.48
N LYS A 866 -11.87 6.19 -9.01
CA LYS A 866 -12.66 6.12 -10.24
C LYS A 866 -12.24 7.16 -11.27
N ILE A 867 -12.48 6.85 -12.55
CA ILE A 867 -12.40 7.82 -13.64
C ILE A 867 -13.63 8.73 -13.56
N LYS A 868 -13.43 9.98 -13.12
CA LYS A 868 -14.52 10.97 -12.95
C LYS A 868 -14.84 11.76 -14.23
N LYS A 869 -13.86 11.88 -15.12
CA LYS A 869 -13.98 12.51 -16.44
C LYS A 869 -12.97 11.94 -17.42
N THR A 870 -13.32 11.93 -18.70
CA THR A 870 -12.39 11.70 -19.81
C THR A 870 -12.52 12.82 -20.83
N ALA A 871 -11.40 13.26 -21.39
CA ALA A 871 -11.34 14.13 -22.55
C ALA A 871 -10.61 13.41 -23.68
N ILE A 872 -11.15 13.49 -24.89
CA ILE A 872 -10.43 13.08 -26.11
C ILE A 872 -10.05 14.29 -26.94
N TYR A 873 -8.84 14.28 -27.48
CA TYR A 873 -8.37 15.20 -28.50
C TYR A 873 -8.14 14.38 -29.76
N THR A 874 -8.83 14.72 -30.84
CA THR A 874 -8.64 14.08 -32.14
C THR A 874 -8.05 15.07 -33.13
N ASN A 875 -7.44 14.56 -34.21
CA ASN A 875 -7.04 15.38 -35.36
C ASN A 875 -6.04 16.53 -35.02
N ILE A 876 -5.18 16.35 -34.02
CA ILE A 876 -4.09 17.30 -33.72
C ILE A 876 -3.06 17.22 -34.86
N ILE A 877 -2.75 18.34 -35.50
CA ILE A 877 -1.78 18.40 -36.61
C ILE A 877 -0.41 18.70 -36.00
N THR A 878 0.59 17.85 -36.28
CA THR A 878 1.98 18.08 -35.83
C THR A 878 2.66 19.22 -36.61
N PRO A 879 3.55 20.01 -35.97
CA PRO A 879 4.48 20.91 -36.66
C PRO A 879 5.50 20.15 -37.53
N GLN A 880 6.34 20.89 -38.26
CA GLN A 880 7.36 20.30 -39.16
C GLN A 880 8.45 19.47 -38.47
N ASP A 881 8.60 19.57 -37.15
CA ASP A 881 9.56 18.78 -36.37
C ASP A 881 8.91 17.58 -35.64
N ASP A 882 7.64 17.30 -35.95
CA ASP A 882 6.79 16.23 -35.42
C ASP A 882 6.61 16.21 -33.89
N LYS A 883 6.78 17.37 -33.22
CA LYS A 883 6.65 17.51 -31.76
C LYS A 883 5.49 18.40 -31.32
N ILE A 884 4.88 18.04 -30.20
CA ILE A 884 3.83 18.81 -29.53
C ILE A 884 4.22 18.99 -28.07
N GLU A 885 4.22 20.22 -27.56
CA GLU A 885 4.56 20.52 -26.17
C GLU A 885 3.41 21.27 -25.46
N PHE A 886 3.08 20.86 -24.23
CA PHE A 886 2.10 21.52 -23.38
C PHE A 886 2.37 21.23 -21.90
N ASN A 887 1.85 22.05 -21.00
CA ASN A 887 2.01 21.85 -19.56
C ASN A 887 0.80 21.11 -18.98
N LEU A 888 1.07 20.14 -18.11
CA LEU A 888 0.07 19.44 -17.31
C LEU A 888 0.15 19.82 -15.84
N ASP A 889 -1.03 20.06 -15.28
CA ASP A 889 -1.24 20.33 -13.86
C ASP A 889 -2.21 19.27 -13.33
N PRO A 890 -1.74 18.29 -12.53
CA PRO A 890 -2.59 17.21 -12.03
C PRO A 890 -3.57 17.68 -10.93
N GLN A 891 -3.47 18.94 -10.48
CA GLN A 891 -4.43 19.59 -9.58
C GLN A 891 -5.51 20.41 -10.32
N ALA A 892 -5.37 20.63 -11.64
CA ALA A 892 -6.31 21.49 -12.37
C ALA A 892 -7.67 20.82 -12.60
N GLU A 893 -8.75 21.58 -12.44
CA GLU A 893 -10.13 21.12 -12.67
C GLU A 893 -10.47 20.96 -14.17
N THR A 894 -10.02 21.89 -15.02
CA THR A 894 -10.18 21.83 -16.47
C THR A 894 -9.13 20.93 -17.12
N PHE A 895 -9.42 20.39 -18.31
CA PHE A 895 -8.40 19.74 -19.13
C PHE A 895 -7.43 20.79 -19.74
N PRO A 896 -6.21 20.40 -20.16
CA PRO A 896 -5.27 21.33 -20.79
C PRO A 896 -5.79 21.89 -22.10
N THR A 897 -5.09 22.88 -22.65
CA THR A 897 -5.25 23.29 -24.04
C THR A 897 -3.91 23.06 -24.74
N ILE A 898 -3.94 22.34 -25.85
CA ILE A 898 -2.75 21.97 -26.62
C ILE A 898 -2.57 23.01 -27.72
N THR A 899 -1.38 23.58 -27.88
CA THR A 899 -1.10 24.59 -28.91
C THR A 899 0.07 24.14 -29.76
N THR A 900 -0.10 24.17 -31.08
CA THR A 900 0.96 24.05 -32.08
C THR A 900 1.13 25.40 -32.79
N GLU A 901 2.18 25.55 -33.61
CA GLU A 901 2.51 26.83 -34.27
C GLU A 901 1.32 27.40 -35.08
N ASP A 902 0.55 26.53 -35.75
CA ASP A 902 -0.59 26.91 -36.59
C ASP A 902 -1.94 26.98 -35.84
N LYS A 903 -2.11 26.26 -34.71
CA LYS A 903 -3.45 26.03 -34.14
C LYS A 903 -3.48 25.65 -32.65
N THR A 904 -4.51 26.13 -31.97
CA THR A 904 -4.90 25.73 -30.61
C THR A 904 -6.01 24.67 -30.63
N TYR A 905 -5.93 23.68 -29.74
CA TYR A 905 -6.81 22.53 -29.61
C TYR A 905 -7.32 22.38 -28.17
N THR A 906 -8.64 22.47 -28.01
CA THR A 906 -9.39 22.03 -26.82
C THR A 906 -9.78 20.55 -26.97
N PRO A 907 -10.33 19.89 -25.93
CA PRO A 907 -11.01 18.61 -26.09
C PRO A 907 -12.01 18.62 -27.26
N SER A 908 -12.01 17.54 -28.04
CA SER A 908 -13.01 17.25 -29.07
C SER A 908 -14.33 16.76 -28.45
N ALA A 909 -14.23 16.05 -27.32
CA ALA A 909 -15.34 15.77 -26.41
C ALA A 909 -14.84 15.60 -24.97
N GLU A 910 -15.76 15.77 -24.01
CA GLU A 910 -15.59 15.40 -22.60
C GLU A 910 -16.76 14.49 -22.16
N THR A 911 -16.47 13.53 -21.27
CA THR A 911 -17.44 12.63 -20.63
C THR A 911 -17.42 12.78 -19.11
N ASP A 912 -18.50 12.37 -18.43
CA ASP A 912 -18.59 12.29 -16.97
C ASP A 912 -18.25 10.89 -16.41
N GLU A 913 -18.41 10.68 -15.10
CA GLU A 913 -18.11 9.42 -14.39
C GLU A 913 -18.89 8.22 -14.94
N ASN A 914 -20.14 8.41 -15.38
CA ASN A 914 -20.98 7.32 -15.87
C ASN A 914 -20.58 6.90 -17.29
N LEU A 915 -20.10 7.86 -18.09
CA LEU A 915 -19.82 7.68 -19.52
C LEU A 915 -18.33 7.47 -19.83
N SER A 916 -17.44 7.54 -18.83
CA SER A 916 -15.98 7.46 -19.03
C SER A 916 -15.41 6.04 -19.17
N ASN A 917 -16.22 5.01 -18.87
CA ASN A 917 -15.83 3.61 -18.95
C ASN A 917 -16.43 2.87 -20.15
N ASP A 918 -17.15 3.61 -21.01
CA ASP A 918 -17.63 3.11 -22.29
C ASP A 918 -16.47 2.52 -23.14
N SER A 919 -16.80 1.45 -23.83
CA SER A 919 -15.88 0.67 -24.64
C SER A 919 -16.52 0.20 -25.95
N ASN A 920 -17.81 0.46 -26.15
CA ASN A 920 -18.54 0.03 -27.34
C ASN A 920 -18.39 1.10 -28.43
N PRO A 921 -18.06 0.76 -29.68
CA PRO A 921 -18.15 1.72 -30.77
C PRO A 921 -19.62 1.99 -31.12
N PRO A 922 -19.95 3.13 -31.73
CA PRO A 922 -21.30 3.39 -32.20
C PRO A 922 -21.69 2.47 -33.36
N ALA A 923 -22.99 2.34 -33.60
CA ALA A 923 -23.53 1.61 -34.76
C ALA A 923 -24.10 2.59 -35.80
N THR A 924 -23.59 2.55 -37.02
CA THR A 924 -24.10 3.31 -38.17
C THR A 924 -25.25 2.58 -38.85
N LYS A 925 -26.15 3.35 -39.47
CA LYS A 925 -27.14 2.91 -40.44
C LYS A 925 -27.07 3.82 -41.67
N ILE A 926 -26.94 3.20 -42.85
CA ILE A 926 -26.94 3.89 -44.14
C ILE A 926 -28.29 3.67 -44.82
N GLU A 927 -28.97 4.76 -45.19
CA GLU A 927 -30.21 4.74 -45.97
C GLU A 927 -29.97 5.43 -47.32
N ILE A 928 -30.27 4.75 -48.42
CA ILE A 928 -30.06 5.27 -49.78
C ILE A 928 -31.42 5.31 -50.48
N SER A 929 -31.81 6.50 -50.93
CA SER A 929 -33.11 6.76 -51.56
C SER A 929 -32.96 7.22 -53.00
N GLY A 930 -33.77 6.65 -53.89
CA GLY A 930 -33.75 6.91 -55.34
C GLY A 930 -34.57 5.87 -56.10
N THR A 931 -34.93 6.17 -57.35
CA THR A 931 -35.66 5.22 -58.22
C THR A 931 -34.75 4.10 -58.68
N LYS A 932 -35.22 2.84 -58.59
CA LYS A 932 -34.50 1.65 -59.03
C LYS A 932 -35.11 1.02 -60.28
N ASP A 933 -34.26 0.37 -61.09
CA ASP A 933 -34.67 -0.54 -62.15
C ASP A 933 -35.04 -1.94 -61.61
N SER A 934 -35.52 -2.81 -62.49
CA SER A 934 -35.87 -4.22 -62.18
C SER A 934 -34.66 -5.10 -61.82
N SER A 935 -33.44 -4.60 -61.97
CA SER A 935 -32.19 -5.26 -61.58
C SER A 935 -31.60 -4.68 -60.29
N GLY A 936 -32.27 -3.70 -59.67
CA GLY A 936 -31.88 -3.09 -58.39
C GLY A 936 -30.90 -1.92 -58.48
N ASN A 937 -30.43 -1.55 -59.68
CA ASN A 937 -29.59 -0.36 -59.87
C ASN A 937 -30.45 0.91 -59.81
N TYR A 938 -29.85 2.05 -59.49
CA TYR A 938 -30.54 3.34 -59.48
C TYR A 938 -30.55 3.97 -60.88
N THR A 939 -31.69 4.50 -61.32
CA THR A 939 -31.85 5.06 -62.68
C THR A 939 -31.66 6.59 -62.75
N GLY A 940 -31.05 7.16 -61.72
CA GLY A 940 -30.86 8.60 -61.54
C GLY A 940 -30.18 8.91 -60.20
N PRO A 941 -30.06 10.21 -59.83
CA PRO A 941 -29.39 10.61 -58.60
C PRO A 941 -30.02 10.01 -57.35
N VAL A 942 -29.17 9.60 -56.40
CA VAL A 942 -29.58 9.03 -55.11
C VAL A 942 -29.24 9.98 -53.96
N THR A 943 -30.09 10.05 -52.95
CA THR A 943 -29.78 10.74 -51.69
C THR A 943 -29.36 9.72 -50.64
N VAL A 944 -28.16 9.90 -50.10
CA VAL A 944 -27.57 9.13 -49.01
C VAL A 944 -27.84 9.85 -47.70
N THR A 945 -28.54 9.18 -46.79
CA THR A 945 -28.73 9.57 -45.39
C THR A 945 -27.95 8.60 -44.52
N ILE A 946 -27.16 9.13 -43.60
CA ILE A 946 -26.42 8.35 -42.60
C ILE A 946 -26.91 8.77 -41.22
N THR A 947 -27.18 7.78 -40.37
CA THR A 947 -27.39 7.97 -38.92
C THR A 947 -26.44 7.06 -38.17
N SER A 948 -25.97 7.49 -37.00
CA SER A 948 -25.21 6.64 -36.08
C SER A 948 -25.77 6.82 -34.67
N THR A 949 -25.76 5.74 -33.90
CA THR A 949 -26.21 5.71 -32.52
C THR A 949 -25.20 4.99 -31.65
N ASP A 950 -24.84 5.63 -30.55
CA ASP A 950 -24.32 4.96 -29.36
C ASP A 950 -25.25 5.28 -28.18
N GLN A 951 -25.30 4.39 -27.18
CA GLN A 951 -26.16 4.48 -25.98
C GLN A 951 -25.40 4.90 -24.71
N GLU A 952 -24.07 4.90 -24.73
CA GLU A 952 -23.22 5.25 -23.59
C GLU A 952 -22.56 6.63 -23.79
N SER A 953 -21.31 6.73 -24.24
CA SER A 953 -20.63 8.03 -24.39
C SER A 953 -21.21 8.90 -25.51
N GLY A 954 -21.93 8.31 -26.46
CA GLY A 954 -22.60 8.91 -27.61
C GLY A 954 -21.66 9.27 -28.75
N VAL A 955 -22.21 9.47 -29.95
CA VAL A 955 -21.43 9.78 -31.17
C VAL A 955 -20.70 11.13 -31.05
N LEU A 956 -19.41 11.14 -31.40
CA LEU A 956 -18.57 12.33 -31.63
C LEU A 956 -18.62 12.77 -33.09
N GLY A 957 -18.59 11.83 -34.03
CA GLY A 957 -18.62 12.14 -35.46
C GLY A 957 -18.80 10.93 -36.36
N ILE A 958 -19.02 11.21 -37.64
CA ILE A 958 -19.16 10.22 -38.72
C ILE A 958 -18.25 10.67 -39.87
N GLU A 959 -17.36 9.78 -40.32
CA GLU A 959 -16.50 9.98 -41.49
C GLU A 959 -16.96 9.08 -42.64
N TYR A 960 -16.87 9.58 -43.87
CA TYR A 960 -17.15 8.78 -45.07
C TYR A 960 -16.19 9.07 -46.22
N SER A 961 -16.14 8.14 -47.17
CA SER A 961 -15.44 8.25 -48.44
C SER A 961 -16.30 7.73 -49.59
N LEU A 962 -16.03 8.20 -50.81
CA LEU A 962 -16.69 7.80 -52.06
C LEU A 962 -15.71 7.22 -53.11
N ASP A 963 -14.42 7.17 -52.78
CA ASP A 963 -13.32 6.86 -53.71
C ASP A 963 -12.35 5.81 -53.14
N ASN A 964 -12.86 4.94 -52.27
CA ASN A 964 -12.12 3.91 -51.52
C ASN A 964 -11.06 4.48 -50.55
N GLY A 965 -11.33 5.65 -49.95
CA GLY A 965 -10.51 6.23 -48.89
C GLY A 965 -9.40 7.17 -49.36
N GLN A 966 -9.45 7.67 -50.60
CA GLN A 966 -8.52 8.68 -51.10
C GLN A 966 -8.92 10.10 -50.64
N THR A 967 -10.22 10.38 -50.56
CA THR A 967 -10.77 11.60 -49.94
C THR A 967 -11.77 11.26 -48.84
N ILE A 968 -11.59 11.90 -47.68
CA ILE A 968 -12.36 11.67 -46.46
C ILE A 968 -13.16 12.92 -46.11
N GLN A 969 -14.44 12.72 -45.81
CA GLN A 969 -15.41 13.78 -45.59
C GLN A 969 -16.14 13.54 -44.27
N THR A 970 -16.34 14.59 -43.48
CA THR A 970 -17.19 14.53 -42.28
C THR A 970 -18.65 14.63 -42.71
N TYR A 971 -19.46 13.64 -42.32
CA TYR A 971 -20.91 13.68 -42.59
C TYR A 971 -21.58 14.69 -41.66
N THR A 972 -22.33 15.63 -42.25
CA THR A 972 -23.02 16.73 -41.55
C THR A 972 -24.50 16.86 -41.91
N SER A 973 -24.88 16.41 -43.10
CA SER A 973 -26.26 16.32 -43.59
C SER A 973 -26.34 15.31 -44.74
N PRO A 974 -27.54 14.82 -45.11
CA PRO A 974 -27.72 13.98 -46.30
C PRO A 974 -27.17 14.63 -47.57
N PHE A 975 -26.61 13.82 -48.47
CA PHE A 975 -25.97 14.29 -49.70
C PHE A 975 -26.40 13.46 -50.92
N THR A 976 -26.20 14.01 -52.12
CA THR A 976 -26.64 13.37 -53.38
C THR A 976 -25.46 12.85 -54.18
N ILE A 977 -25.56 11.62 -54.68
CA ILE A 977 -24.65 11.06 -55.70
C ILE A 977 -25.40 11.04 -57.02
N SER A 978 -24.86 11.70 -58.05
CA SER A 978 -25.54 11.93 -59.34
C SER A 978 -24.82 11.36 -60.57
N ASN A 979 -23.58 10.90 -60.43
CA ASN A 979 -22.77 10.42 -61.54
C ASN A 979 -23.15 8.99 -61.91
N ALA A 980 -23.36 8.72 -63.20
CA ALA A 980 -23.56 7.35 -63.68
C ALA A 980 -22.26 6.54 -63.58
N GLY A 981 -22.38 5.26 -63.22
CA GLY A 981 -21.28 4.38 -62.88
C GLY A 981 -21.50 3.65 -61.56
N GLU A 982 -20.42 3.22 -60.92
CA GLU A 982 -20.43 2.58 -59.61
C GLU A 982 -19.58 3.41 -58.64
N THR A 983 -20.10 3.66 -57.44
CA THR A 983 -19.47 4.46 -56.38
C THR A 983 -19.44 3.63 -55.10
N THR A 984 -18.25 3.43 -54.52
CA THR A 984 -18.11 2.74 -53.24
C THR A 984 -18.22 3.75 -52.10
N LEU A 985 -19.36 3.73 -51.41
CA LEU A 985 -19.53 4.48 -50.16
C LEU A 985 -18.90 3.67 -49.02
N GLN A 986 -17.95 4.27 -48.30
CA GLN A 986 -17.38 3.72 -47.08
C GLN A 986 -17.68 4.67 -45.92
N VAL A 987 -18.11 4.17 -44.76
CA VAL A 987 -18.54 4.99 -43.61
C VAL A 987 -18.06 4.38 -42.30
N LYS A 988 -17.48 5.19 -41.40
CA LYS A 988 -17.27 4.83 -39.99
C LYS A 988 -17.83 5.89 -39.05
N SER A 989 -18.21 5.49 -37.85
CA SER A 989 -18.57 6.40 -36.78
C SER A 989 -17.66 6.25 -35.56
N ILE A 990 -17.53 7.32 -34.78
CA ILE A 990 -16.62 7.44 -33.64
C ILE A 990 -17.40 8.02 -32.46
N ASP A 991 -17.21 7.46 -31.26
CA ASP A 991 -17.85 7.93 -30.01
C ASP A 991 -17.06 9.06 -29.32
N LYS A 992 -17.54 9.53 -28.16
CA LYS A 992 -16.86 10.58 -27.36
C LYS A 992 -15.64 10.10 -26.57
N LEU A 993 -15.30 8.80 -26.60
CA LEU A 993 -14.07 8.24 -26.04
C LEU A 993 -13.04 7.80 -27.10
N GLY A 994 -13.36 7.90 -28.39
CA GLY A 994 -12.53 7.43 -29.49
C GLY A 994 -12.52 5.92 -29.70
N ASN A 995 -13.62 5.23 -29.38
CA ASN A 995 -13.92 3.90 -29.91
C ASN A 995 -14.44 4.09 -31.35
N GLU A 996 -13.91 3.32 -32.32
CA GLU A 996 -14.23 3.44 -33.75
C GLU A 996 -15.01 2.22 -34.27
N GLU A 997 -16.06 2.46 -35.04
CA GLU A 997 -16.82 1.42 -35.74
C GLU A 997 -16.05 0.85 -36.95
N ILE A 998 -16.03 -0.48 -37.11
CA ILE A 998 -15.49 -1.14 -38.31
C ILE A 998 -16.27 -0.63 -39.55
N PRO A 999 -15.63 -0.07 -40.60
CA PRO A 999 -16.34 0.77 -41.55
C PRO A 999 -17.29 -0.03 -42.45
N GLN A 1000 -18.53 0.44 -42.55
CA GLN A 1000 -19.53 -0.12 -43.45
C GLN A 1000 -19.20 0.28 -44.90
N THR A 1001 -19.17 -0.70 -45.80
CA THR A 1001 -18.89 -0.50 -47.23
C THR A 1001 -20.12 -0.88 -48.07
N VAL A 1002 -20.58 0.03 -48.93
CA VAL A 1002 -21.79 -0.11 -49.76
C VAL A 1002 -21.49 0.31 -51.20
N ALA A 1003 -21.68 -0.59 -52.16
CA ALA A 1003 -21.61 -0.28 -53.58
C ALA A 1003 -22.92 0.39 -54.06
N ILE A 1004 -22.79 1.55 -54.72
CA ILE A 1004 -23.91 2.36 -55.21
C ILE A 1004 -23.79 2.46 -56.74
N LYS A 1005 -24.72 1.83 -57.46
CA LYS A 1005 -24.69 1.74 -58.93
C LYS A 1005 -25.79 2.58 -59.55
N ILE A 1006 -25.41 3.60 -60.32
CA ILE A 1006 -26.32 4.48 -61.05
C ILE A 1006 -26.18 4.20 -62.54
N THR A 1007 -27.26 3.76 -63.19
CA THR A 1007 -27.30 3.52 -64.64
C THR A 1007 -27.63 4.80 -65.39
N THR A 1008 -26.90 5.06 -66.48
CA THR A 1008 -27.30 6.09 -67.44
C THR A 1008 -28.64 5.67 -68.06
N PRO A 1009 -29.67 6.53 -68.12
CA PRO A 1009 -30.93 6.16 -68.73
C PRO A 1009 -30.72 5.78 -70.19
N THR A 1010 -31.07 4.54 -70.56
CA THR A 1010 -31.11 4.13 -71.95
C THR A 1010 -32.20 4.91 -72.67
N ASN A 1011 -31.80 5.75 -73.62
CA ASN A 1011 -32.72 6.34 -74.58
C ASN A 1011 -33.28 5.23 -75.47
N ASN A 1012 -34.31 4.54 -74.99
CA ASN A 1012 -35.10 3.58 -75.76
C ASN A 1012 -35.86 4.34 -76.86
N THR A 1013 -35.17 4.58 -77.98
CA THR A 1013 -35.79 5.06 -79.22
C THR A 1013 -36.67 3.95 -79.78
N THR A 1014 -37.90 3.85 -79.29
CA THR A 1014 -38.90 2.89 -79.75
C THR A 1014 -39.09 3.05 -81.27
N PRO A 1015 -38.84 2.02 -82.09
CA PRO A 1015 -39.28 2.03 -83.49
C PRO A 1015 -40.80 2.13 -83.52
N VAL A 1016 -41.35 2.88 -84.48
CA VAL A 1016 -42.81 2.97 -84.65
C VAL A 1016 -43.32 1.61 -85.12
N GLY A 1017 -43.99 0.88 -84.21
CA GLY A 1017 -44.64 -0.39 -84.53
C GLY A 1017 -45.95 -0.16 -85.28
N GLU A 1018 -46.07 -0.69 -86.48
CA GLU A 1018 -47.34 -0.69 -87.24
C GLU A 1018 -48.37 -1.61 -86.58
N SER A 1019 -49.65 -1.22 -86.67
CA SER A 1019 -50.75 -1.93 -86.04
C SER A 1019 -51.20 -3.16 -86.84
N PHE A 1020 -51.29 -4.31 -86.18
CA PHE A 1020 -52.14 -5.41 -86.63
C PHE A 1020 -53.07 -5.86 -85.50
N THR A 1021 -54.36 -5.98 -85.82
CA THR A 1021 -55.45 -6.33 -84.91
C THR A 1021 -55.92 -7.76 -85.15
N THR A 1022 -56.23 -8.50 -84.08
CA THR A 1022 -57.40 -9.40 -84.01
C THR A 1022 -57.74 -9.71 -82.55
N ASP A 1023 -59.03 -9.82 -82.26
CA ASP A 1023 -59.61 -10.03 -80.93
C ASP A 1023 -59.54 -11.49 -80.45
N LEU A 1024 -59.71 -11.74 -79.13
CA LEU A 1024 -60.94 -12.36 -78.58
C LEU A 1024 -60.85 -12.69 -77.06
N VAL A 1025 -61.84 -12.18 -76.31
CA VAL A 1025 -62.53 -12.82 -75.16
C VAL A 1025 -61.86 -12.90 -73.76
N ASN A 1026 -62.58 -12.36 -72.77
CA ASN A 1026 -62.38 -12.52 -71.31
C ASN A 1026 -62.83 -13.91 -70.80
N LEU A 1027 -62.45 -14.29 -69.57
CA LEU A 1027 -63.40 -14.55 -68.46
C LEU A 1027 -62.73 -14.89 -67.10
N THR A 1028 -62.91 -13.99 -66.14
CA THR A 1028 -63.15 -14.16 -64.68
C THR A 1028 -62.61 -15.37 -63.86
N ASN A 1029 -62.04 -15.06 -62.69
CA ASN A 1029 -61.85 -15.95 -61.52
C ASN A 1029 -63.12 -16.72 -61.08
N PRO A 1030 -62.95 -17.78 -60.28
CA PRO A 1030 -63.52 -17.74 -58.92
C PRO A 1030 -62.56 -18.16 -57.77
N THR A 1031 -63.05 -18.02 -56.53
CA THR A 1031 -62.34 -18.10 -55.23
C THR A 1031 -62.52 -19.47 -54.53
N ILE A 1032 -62.38 -19.55 -53.17
CA ILE A 1032 -62.85 -20.61 -52.22
C ILE A 1032 -61.88 -21.83 -52.05
N THR A 1033 -61.50 -22.34 -50.86
CA THR A 1033 -61.75 -21.99 -49.42
C THR A 1033 -60.75 -22.61 -48.41
N SER A 1034 -60.60 -21.94 -47.25
CA SER A 1034 -60.53 -22.41 -45.83
C SER A 1034 -59.69 -23.62 -45.33
N ASP A 1035 -59.18 -23.39 -44.11
CA ASP A 1035 -59.14 -24.27 -42.92
C ASP A 1035 -57.93 -25.18 -42.60
N SER A 1036 -57.88 -25.52 -41.30
CA SER A 1036 -56.70 -25.89 -40.50
C SER A 1036 -56.60 -27.38 -40.16
N THR A 1037 -55.39 -27.89 -39.85
CA THR A 1037 -55.21 -28.79 -38.69
C THR A 1037 -53.74 -28.93 -38.21
N THR A 1038 -53.62 -29.54 -37.03
CA THR A 1038 -52.48 -29.72 -36.12
C THR A 1038 -51.33 -30.65 -36.55
N GLN A 1039 -50.13 -30.32 -36.05
CA GLN A 1039 -49.04 -31.18 -35.54
C GLN A 1039 -48.80 -32.61 -36.10
N SER A 1040 -47.55 -32.85 -36.53
CA SER A 1040 -46.78 -34.06 -36.16
C SER A 1040 -45.26 -33.80 -36.21
N LEU A 1041 -44.44 -34.68 -35.62
CA LEU A 1041 -42.98 -34.59 -35.54
C LEU A 1041 -42.32 -35.84 -36.17
N SER A 1042 -41.34 -35.65 -37.07
CA SER A 1042 -40.22 -36.59 -37.29
C SER A 1042 -39.17 -36.03 -38.25
N GLN A 1043 -37.90 -36.37 -37.98
CA GLN A 1043 -36.76 -36.72 -38.86
C GLN A 1043 -36.90 -36.57 -40.41
N GLU A 1044 -35.83 -36.28 -41.20
CA GLU A 1044 -34.40 -36.59 -40.99
C GLU A 1044 -33.40 -35.79 -41.88
N ASN A 1045 -32.11 -35.85 -41.52
CA ASN A 1045 -30.88 -35.83 -42.34
C ASN A 1045 -30.49 -34.72 -43.38
N GLU A 1046 -29.32 -34.13 -43.08
CA GLU A 1046 -28.08 -34.03 -43.91
C GLU A 1046 -27.95 -33.20 -45.22
N LEU A 1047 -26.99 -32.25 -45.12
CA LEU A 1047 -25.82 -32.03 -46.01
C LEU A 1047 -25.93 -31.27 -47.36
N VAL A 1048 -24.71 -30.95 -47.83
CA VAL A 1048 -24.24 -30.46 -49.14
C VAL A 1048 -24.34 -28.95 -49.42
N VAL A 1049 -23.22 -28.29 -49.14
CA VAL A 1049 -22.70 -27.10 -49.84
C VAL A 1049 -22.03 -27.56 -51.15
N ASP A 1050 -22.20 -26.85 -52.27
CA ASP A 1050 -21.10 -26.41 -53.18
C ASP A 1050 -21.56 -25.85 -54.55
N TYR A 1051 -20.86 -24.80 -55.02
CA TYR A 1051 -20.19 -24.64 -56.34
C TYR A 1051 -19.55 -23.23 -56.40
N ILE A 1052 -18.22 -23.01 -56.60
CA ILE A 1052 -17.30 -23.32 -57.74
C ILE A 1052 -17.55 -22.34 -58.93
N GLN A 1053 -16.56 -21.73 -59.62
CA GLN A 1053 -15.25 -22.18 -60.20
C GLN A 1053 -14.31 -20.94 -60.39
N GLU A 1054 -12.99 -20.89 -60.71
CA GLU A 1054 -11.69 -21.63 -60.65
C GLU A 1054 -10.68 -20.95 -61.66
N PHE A 1055 -9.43 -21.46 -61.77
CA PHE A 1055 -8.46 -21.44 -62.91
C PHE A 1055 -7.41 -20.30 -63.05
N PHE A 1056 -6.12 -20.54 -63.39
CA PHE A 1056 -5.26 -21.73 -63.72
C PHE A 1056 -3.92 -21.65 -62.90
N GLU A 1057 -3.25 -22.70 -62.36
CA GLU A 1057 -2.31 -23.75 -62.92
C GLU A 1057 -0.96 -23.21 -63.51
N GLU A 1058 0.22 -23.89 -63.59
CA GLU A 1058 0.82 -25.23 -63.25
C GLU A 1058 2.40 -25.08 -63.24
N GLU A 1059 3.38 -25.98 -62.95
CA GLU A 1059 3.52 -27.35 -62.39
C GLU A 1059 4.98 -27.58 -61.84
N SER A 1060 5.14 -28.07 -60.60
CA SER A 1060 6.22 -28.99 -60.09
C SER A 1060 7.75 -28.66 -60.15
N ARG A 1061 8.72 -29.49 -59.66
CA ARG A 1061 8.75 -30.89 -59.12
C ARG A 1061 9.89 -31.18 -58.10
N GLN A 1062 9.81 -32.36 -57.46
CA GLN A 1062 10.72 -33.05 -56.49
C GLN A 1062 12.13 -33.45 -57.08
N PRO A 1063 13.15 -34.02 -56.35
CA PRO A 1063 13.09 -34.84 -55.11
C PRO A 1063 14.24 -34.71 -54.04
N GLN A 1064 14.27 -35.63 -53.05
CA GLN A 1064 15.26 -35.80 -51.95
C GLN A 1064 16.42 -36.82 -52.25
N VAL A 1065 17.33 -37.01 -51.26
CA VAL A 1065 18.25 -38.18 -51.03
C VAL A 1065 19.58 -38.13 -51.84
N LEU A 1066 20.83 -38.38 -51.36
CA LEU A 1066 21.46 -38.91 -50.11
C LEU A 1066 22.84 -38.19 -49.87
N GLY A 1067 23.59 -38.53 -48.80
CA GLY A 1067 25.01 -38.14 -48.59
C GLY A 1067 26.04 -38.95 -49.43
N VAL A 1068 27.38 -38.87 -49.26
CA VAL A 1068 28.23 -38.70 -48.05
C VAL A 1068 29.71 -38.33 -48.41
N GLU A 1069 30.46 -37.69 -47.48
CA GLU A 1069 31.95 -37.58 -47.31
C GLU A 1069 32.87 -36.59 -48.10
N LYS A 1070 33.72 -35.86 -47.30
CA LYS A 1070 35.19 -35.54 -47.38
C LYS A 1070 35.87 -35.30 -48.76
N ALA A 1071 36.82 -34.36 -48.97
CA ALA A 1071 37.83 -33.75 -48.07
C ALA A 1071 38.51 -32.45 -48.64
N ARG A 1072 39.29 -31.75 -47.78
CA ARG A 1072 40.46 -30.84 -48.00
C ARG A 1072 40.74 -30.21 -49.40
N GLY A 1073 41.08 -28.90 -49.43
CA GLY A 1073 41.91 -28.32 -50.52
C GLY A 1073 42.15 -26.78 -50.60
N GLU A 1074 43.11 -26.27 -49.82
CA GLU A 1074 44.03 -25.11 -50.13
C GLU A 1074 43.50 -23.64 -50.34
N GLU A 1075 44.45 -22.68 -50.28
CA GLU A 1075 44.27 -21.21 -50.35
C GLU A 1075 44.35 -20.66 -51.81
N PRO A 1076 44.10 -19.35 -52.07
CA PRO A 1076 45.23 -18.40 -52.03
C PRO A 1076 44.94 -16.93 -51.56
N LYS A 1077 45.64 -16.53 -50.50
CA LYS A 1077 46.47 -15.30 -50.33
C LYS A 1077 46.19 -13.97 -51.09
N ILE A 1078 46.19 -12.88 -50.28
CA ILE A 1078 46.93 -11.59 -50.46
C ILE A 1078 46.36 -10.66 -51.58
N GLU A 1079 46.19 -9.33 -51.41
CA GLU A 1079 47.10 -8.33 -50.82
C GLU A 1079 46.41 -7.16 -50.06
N THR A 1080 47.21 -6.27 -49.43
CA THR A 1080 46.76 -5.14 -48.60
C THR A 1080 47.14 -3.78 -49.18
N LYS A 1081 46.41 -2.71 -48.81
CA LYS A 1081 46.91 -1.33 -48.89
C LYS A 1081 46.30 -0.40 -47.82
N ARG A 1082 47.19 0.17 -47.02
CA ARG A 1082 47.02 1.31 -46.09
C ARG A 1082 47.29 2.64 -46.88
N PRO A 1083 47.00 3.89 -46.41
CA PRO A 1083 47.54 4.37 -45.12
C PRO A 1083 46.92 5.58 -44.34
N PHE A 1084 47.35 5.65 -43.07
CA PHE A 1084 47.75 6.79 -42.22
C PHE A 1084 46.78 7.88 -41.68
N PHE A 1085 46.84 8.01 -40.33
CA PHE A 1085 46.77 9.22 -39.47
C PHE A 1085 45.51 10.10 -39.50
N ASN A 1086 45.03 10.62 -38.36
CA ASN A 1086 45.81 11.34 -37.34
C ASN A 1086 45.43 11.02 -35.87
N THR A 1087 46.24 11.47 -34.91
CA THR A 1087 46.05 11.22 -33.47
C THR A 1087 46.67 12.36 -32.63
N GLU A 1088 45.87 13.05 -31.81
CA GLU A 1088 46.26 13.79 -30.59
C GLU A 1088 45.00 14.37 -29.91
N LEU A 1089 45.11 14.71 -28.61
CA LEU A 1089 44.04 15.14 -27.67
C LEU A 1089 42.95 14.06 -27.43
N ILE A 1090 42.44 13.84 -26.21
CA ILE A 1090 42.55 14.56 -24.92
C ILE A 1090 43.04 13.61 -23.81
N LYS A 1091 43.73 14.15 -22.79
CA LYS A 1091 43.90 13.54 -21.45
C LYS A 1091 43.28 14.45 -20.39
N VAL A 1092 42.94 13.88 -19.23
CA VAL A 1092 42.27 14.53 -18.07
C VAL A 1092 40.78 14.81 -18.38
N VAL A 1093 39.80 14.49 -17.53
CA VAL A 1093 39.77 14.19 -16.07
C VAL A 1093 39.39 12.73 -15.76
N ALA A 1094 39.94 12.17 -14.68
CA ALA A 1094 39.38 11.00 -14.00
C ALA A 1094 39.53 11.15 -12.47
N SER A 1095 38.49 11.65 -11.79
CA SER A 1095 38.25 11.56 -10.32
C SER A 1095 37.09 12.46 -9.85
N VAL A 1096 35.85 11.96 -9.94
CA VAL A 1096 34.67 12.49 -9.22
C VAL A 1096 33.84 11.28 -8.73
N VAL A 1097 32.98 11.48 -7.73
CA VAL A 1097 32.13 10.44 -7.07
C VAL A 1097 32.91 9.47 -6.17
N ALA A 1098 33.63 10.04 -5.20
CA ALA A 1098 33.96 9.37 -3.94
C ALA A 1098 33.97 10.41 -2.80
N GLY A 1099 32.80 10.72 -2.24
CA GLY A 1099 32.68 11.61 -1.07
C GLY A 1099 31.43 12.49 -1.02
N SER A 1100 30.34 11.95 -0.46
CA SER A 1100 29.18 12.72 0.04
C SER A 1100 28.63 12.08 1.33
N LEU A 1101 29.49 11.90 2.34
CA LEU A 1101 29.06 11.55 3.70
C LEU A 1101 30.04 12.10 4.74
N VAL A 1102 29.52 12.41 5.93
CA VAL A 1102 30.21 12.89 7.14
C VAL A 1102 30.75 14.32 7.08
N LEU A 1103 30.07 15.21 7.83
CA LEU A 1103 30.61 16.45 8.38
C LEU A 1103 30.24 16.50 9.88
N ALA A 1104 31.07 17.16 10.70
CA ALA A 1104 31.13 17.08 12.17
C ALA A 1104 31.56 15.69 12.70
N LEU A 1105 32.59 15.53 13.54
CA LEU A 1105 33.56 16.44 14.19
C LEU A 1105 35.00 15.85 13.98
N GLY A 1106 36.14 16.51 14.22
CA GLY A 1106 36.45 17.87 14.65
C GLY A 1106 37.82 17.93 15.36
N ALA A 1107 38.82 18.61 14.77
CA ALA A 1107 40.23 18.70 15.20
C ALA A 1107 41.03 17.36 15.15
N THR A 1108 42.37 17.30 15.04
CA THR A 1108 43.44 18.31 15.32
C THR A 1108 44.63 18.20 14.33
N LEU A 1109 45.54 19.18 14.35
CA LEU A 1109 46.82 19.25 13.60
C LEU A 1109 47.80 18.09 13.96
N ILE A 1110 48.95 17.79 13.31
CA ILE A 1110 49.98 18.60 12.61
C ILE A 1110 50.65 17.80 11.42
N LYS A 1111 51.30 18.53 10.51
CA LYS A 1111 52.18 18.12 9.37
C LYS A 1111 53.53 17.45 9.79
N PRO A 1112 54.46 17.07 8.87
CA PRO A 1112 54.37 16.16 7.71
C PRO A 1112 55.64 15.24 7.56
N THR A 1113 55.88 14.73 6.34
CA THR A 1113 57.19 14.29 5.75
C THR A 1113 57.76 12.91 6.16
N PRO A 1114 58.47 12.20 5.25
CA PRO A 1114 58.02 10.84 4.90
C PRO A 1114 59.11 9.76 4.78
N LYS A 1115 58.65 8.52 4.59
CA LYS A 1115 59.23 7.60 3.60
C LYS A 1115 58.21 6.59 3.11
#